data_AF-A0A9J6ERS6-F1
#
_entry.id   AF-A0A9J6ERS6-F1
#
_cell.length_a   1.000
_cell.length_b   1.000
_cell.length_c   1.000
_cell.angle_alpha   90.00
_cell.angle_beta   90.00
_cell.angle_gamma   90.00
#
_symmetry.space_group_name_H-M   'P 1'
#
loop_
_entity.id
_entity.type
_entity.pdbx_description
1 polymer ?
#
loop_
_entity_poly.entity_id
_entity_poly.type
_entity_poly.pdbx_seq_one_letter_code
_entity_poly.pdbx_strand_id
1 'polypeptide(L)'
;MTVNWESRVINYETERKERRGTLEEVTDHPLRTNVITEQRRQSSTERLRLTTTSWSGPDPLSISEGADPLSAMASEQPDLDVPSSSVAEEGRSRQAVSPRFEPWENKKAGILAKYSTAEKLSIATSFLSGGEKVVVKTQSSVTDKVKNRLEQLDDFEEGSVREMLNLSQQEYTTRIEELHQALRQAWDQDQRVRALKIAIQCSKLLVDTSVVQFYPSKFVLITDILDNFGQLVYQRIHSKAEYLKPGSKVPVPLPADFTPDQVPESAKETCRNWFFKIASVRELIPRFYVETAILRCCSFLTRREYSGVLLRLTGTICGIGDPLVAAYARCYLCRVGMSVAPEVQEHVLENFWQFLLTYPQLERPVVQQLLRQQKLDLSTYLTLYCPALDWILQCVAHGASENLLDQVLARCKAQCNSALLLNSIMTAFRPEFVAYRALEFVSLMRDCDDASFPKHVLLRTLGLCLVLADPPEDQRRQVLSQAWKAIAKLRSPAVSCRYRCGHVREVDALLGALVRQLVPDRAYEQHPQQLARVVERLLQHVTDFGRLCAMEHFLPLLDLLPREGDARVRGCKAVMAAFLAQQKEPTRDPLVLHALMHVGQALHASLNALALEDERRHIGQLLCGFLQRVGFGRDFEQQLAFYVDARAAFSALDPVLVQLVQDVNLLAMRTRQVIKGHHTRKTAAFVRVSCSFLVRCFVLHAPFVTRLRLLVTCADMIIFITKCVVDKGSDAFLQAAIELLPELPPYVEPEGGSGTSTQRTSTEPFLVSYASSLLSTLLVVPDHPEHEPLRLLRGLLQVLHERPASTWTSSGGDGRARIFLNALNLLVALGQEHYLYHLDKVDSNDALYGGDPKFRAQLEQLCTSVLDQLLSHLRALGEAGHVERQARLALELLQRLVIGANLERRPLFSLAVSLWGLAHRNAALDHRASVRCLEFVKKRASKAGNKGPYAELATKLQIPSPV
;
A
#
# COMPACT_ATOMS: atom_id res chain seq x y z
N MET A 1 43.93 -21.64 -45.00
CA MET A 1 43.52 -23.06 -45.06
C MET A 1 42.12 -23.15 -44.48
N THR A 2 41.15 -23.58 -45.27
CA THR A 2 39.87 -24.07 -44.77
C THR A 2 40.10 -25.40 -44.07
N VAL A 3 39.43 -25.65 -42.94
CA VAL A 3 39.53 -26.91 -42.20
C VAL A 3 38.17 -27.57 -42.24
N ASN A 4 37.97 -28.44 -43.24
CA ASN A 4 36.76 -29.24 -43.35
C ASN A 4 36.58 -30.06 -42.05
N TRP A 5 35.42 -29.93 -41.43
CA TRP A 5 35.04 -30.72 -40.27
C TRP A 5 34.61 -32.12 -40.71
N GLU A 6 35.01 -33.12 -39.94
CA GLU A 6 34.52 -34.49 -40.04
C GLU A 6 34.10 -34.93 -38.64
N SER A 7 32.86 -35.37 -38.49
CA SER A 7 32.29 -35.70 -37.19
C SER A 7 32.72 -37.09 -36.74
N ARG A 8 33.21 -37.20 -35.49
CA ARG A 8 33.46 -38.50 -34.89
C ARG A 8 32.14 -39.21 -34.58
N VAL A 9 32.04 -40.49 -34.92
CA VAL A 9 30.98 -41.38 -34.43
C VAL A 9 31.24 -41.72 -32.95
N ILE A 10 30.23 -41.51 -32.12
CA ILE A 10 30.24 -41.70 -30.67
C ILE A 10 29.10 -42.64 -30.29
N ASN A 11 29.44 -43.88 -29.92
CA ASN A 11 28.47 -44.79 -29.35
C ASN A 11 28.20 -44.40 -27.88
N TYR A 12 27.09 -43.70 -27.64
CA TYR A 12 26.71 -43.28 -26.29
C TYR A 12 26.35 -44.45 -25.37
N GLU A 13 25.92 -45.61 -25.90
CA GLU A 13 25.71 -46.78 -25.05
C GLU A 13 27.01 -47.31 -24.44
N THR A 14 28.09 -47.41 -25.22
CA THR A 14 29.38 -47.88 -24.69
C THR A 14 29.93 -46.88 -23.68
N GLU A 15 29.90 -45.57 -23.99
CA GLU A 15 30.29 -44.56 -23.00
C GLU A 15 29.40 -44.58 -21.74
N ARG A 16 28.09 -44.87 -21.85
CA ARG A 16 27.17 -45.03 -20.69
C ARG A 16 27.48 -46.30 -19.89
N LYS A 17 27.76 -47.42 -20.56
CA LYS A 17 28.15 -48.71 -19.94
C LYS A 17 29.52 -48.61 -19.25
N GLU A 18 30.42 -47.76 -19.74
CA GLU A 18 31.74 -47.44 -19.14
C GLU A 18 31.68 -46.45 -17.96
N ARG A 19 30.66 -45.58 -17.89
CA ARG A 19 30.52 -44.52 -16.88
C ARG A 19 29.67 -44.94 -15.66
N ARG A 20 29.72 -46.22 -15.24
CA ARG A 20 28.87 -46.77 -14.15
C ARG A 20 28.91 -45.94 -12.87
N GLY A 21 27.87 -45.14 -12.67
CA GLY A 21 27.45 -44.49 -11.44
C GLY A 21 25.93 -44.41 -11.42
N THR A 22 25.34 -43.94 -10.33
CA THR A 22 23.89 -43.69 -10.25
C THR A 22 23.50 -42.59 -11.24
N LEU A 23 22.53 -42.90 -12.12
CA LEU A 23 21.90 -41.90 -12.98
C LEU A 23 20.78 -41.25 -12.18
N GLU A 24 20.90 -39.95 -11.92
CA GLU A 24 19.82 -39.14 -11.36
C GLU A 24 18.92 -38.60 -12.48
N GLU A 25 17.63 -38.42 -12.19
CA GLU A 25 16.68 -37.82 -13.11
C GLU A 25 16.85 -36.30 -13.11
N VAL A 26 17.62 -35.77 -14.07
CA VAL A 26 17.93 -34.34 -14.15
C VAL A 26 16.78 -33.58 -14.79
N THR A 27 16.18 -32.64 -14.04
CA THR A 27 15.03 -31.83 -14.49
C THR A 27 15.40 -30.71 -15.47
N ASP A 28 16.69 -30.43 -15.65
CA ASP A 28 17.21 -29.39 -16.54
C ASP A 28 18.16 -29.97 -17.60
N HIS A 29 18.04 -29.46 -18.82
CA HIS A 29 18.77 -29.96 -19.98
C HIS A 29 20.23 -29.46 -20.01
N PRO A 30 21.24 -30.28 -20.36
CA PRO A 30 22.67 -29.93 -20.27
C PRO A 30 23.17 -28.78 -21.19
N LEU A 31 22.38 -28.33 -22.17
CA LEU A 31 22.66 -27.09 -22.94
C LEU A 31 21.88 -25.86 -22.42
N ARG A 32 20.99 -26.03 -21.44
CA ARG A 32 20.23 -24.95 -20.81
C ARG A 32 21.08 -24.33 -19.71
N THR A 33 21.57 -23.11 -19.91
CA THR A 33 22.24 -22.37 -18.83
C THR A 33 21.23 -21.99 -17.75
N ASN A 34 21.54 -22.34 -16.49
CA ASN A 34 20.67 -22.11 -15.33
C ASN A 34 20.18 -20.66 -15.27
N VAL A 35 18.90 -20.44 -15.59
CA VAL A 35 18.22 -19.17 -15.32
C VAL A 35 17.77 -19.22 -13.86
N ILE A 36 18.26 -18.27 -13.06
CA ILE A 36 17.81 -18.11 -11.67
C ILE A 36 16.30 -17.88 -11.70
N THR A 37 15.57 -18.89 -11.24
CA THR A 37 14.10 -18.88 -11.14
C THR A 37 13.76 -18.70 -9.67
N GLU A 38 13.04 -17.63 -9.33
CA GLU A 38 12.76 -17.29 -7.94
C GLU A 38 12.05 -18.45 -7.21
N GLN A 39 12.58 -18.85 -6.07
CA GLN A 39 12.02 -19.93 -5.28
C GLN A 39 10.71 -19.50 -4.60
N ARG A 40 9.60 -19.68 -5.33
CA ARG A 40 8.23 -19.57 -4.80
C ARG A 40 8.04 -20.62 -3.69
N ARG A 41 8.31 -20.22 -2.44
CA ARG A 41 8.28 -21.07 -1.22
C ARG A 41 7.06 -22.02 -1.22
N GLN A 42 7.30 -23.30 -1.45
CA GLN A 42 6.30 -24.34 -1.20
C GLN A 42 6.36 -24.76 0.26
N SER A 43 5.24 -24.61 0.97
CA SER A 43 5.07 -25.18 2.31
C SER A 43 4.55 -26.61 2.18
N SER A 44 5.34 -27.59 2.60
CA SER A 44 4.91 -28.97 2.85
C SER A 44 5.51 -29.49 4.15
N THR A 45 4.70 -30.16 4.95
CA THR A 45 5.06 -30.61 6.30
C THR A 45 5.22 -32.12 6.30
N GLU A 46 6.46 -32.62 6.41
CA GLU A 46 6.68 -34.03 6.71
C GLU A 46 7.99 -34.25 7.49
N ARG A 47 8.00 -35.26 8.37
CA ARG A 47 9.11 -35.58 9.28
C ARG A 47 9.44 -37.06 9.14
N LEU A 48 10.74 -37.40 9.06
CA LEU A 48 11.45 -38.60 9.57
C LEU A 48 12.92 -38.44 9.09
N ARG A 49 13.94 -38.25 9.95
CA ARG A 49 14.72 -39.28 10.70
C ARG A 49 15.27 -40.37 9.76
N LEU A 50 16.57 -40.66 9.66
CA LEU A 50 17.68 -40.85 10.64
C LEU A 50 19.06 -40.57 9.94
N THR A 51 20.28 -40.45 10.51
CA THR A 51 20.87 -40.20 11.86
C THR A 51 22.40 -39.95 11.73
N THR A 52 23.01 -39.21 12.68
CA THR A 52 24.48 -39.12 13.00
C THR A 52 25.43 -38.58 11.91
N THR A 53 26.62 -38.01 12.20
CA THR A 53 27.44 -37.96 13.44
C THR A 53 27.79 -36.52 13.88
N SER A 54 28.31 -36.38 15.10
CA SER A 54 28.75 -35.11 15.69
C SER A 54 30.23 -34.76 15.40
N TRP A 55 30.53 -33.49 15.16
CA TRP A 55 31.87 -32.92 15.30
C TRP A 55 31.80 -31.57 16.03
N SER A 56 32.84 -31.22 16.79
CA SER A 56 32.81 -30.10 17.73
C SER A 56 34.10 -29.27 17.64
N GLY A 57 34.00 -28.10 17.01
CA GLY A 57 35.06 -27.09 16.91
C GLY A 57 34.49 -25.77 16.37
N PRO A 58 35.13 -24.62 16.64
CA PRO A 58 34.68 -23.32 16.13
C PRO A 58 34.97 -23.17 14.63
N ASP A 59 34.05 -22.52 13.91
CA ASP A 59 34.06 -22.38 12.45
C ASP A 59 34.94 -21.18 12.00
N PRO A 60 36.02 -21.39 11.22
CA PRO A 60 37.08 -20.38 11.00
C PRO A 60 36.76 -19.34 9.90
N LEU A 61 35.50 -18.91 9.76
CA LEU A 61 35.05 -18.01 8.68
C LEU A 61 34.35 -16.72 9.14
N SER A 62 34.39 -16.37 10.43
CA SER A 62 33.75 -15.16 10.97
C SER A 62 34.62 -13.89 10.96
N ILE A 63 35.68 -13.83 10.13
CA ILE A 63 36.60 -12.68 10.06
C ILE A 63 36.84 -12.31 8.59
N SER A 64 36.67 -11.02 8.30
CA SER A 64 36.88 -10.36 6.99
C SER A 64 35.88 -10.73 5.88
N GLU A 65 34.78 -9.96 5.80
CA GLU A 65 34.65 -9.02 4.68
C GLU A 65 33.87 -7.76 5.15
N GLY A 66 34.24 -6.59 4.61
CA GLY A 66 33.78 -5.29 5.11
C GLY A 66 32.53 -4.78 4.41
N ALA A 67 31.63 -4.13 5.14
CA ALA A 67 30.45 -3.50 4.57
C ALA A 67 30.80 -2.26 3.73
N ASP A 68 30.06 -2.06 2.64
CA ASP A 68 30.10 -0.86 1.80
C ASP A 68 29.77 0.40 2.63
N PRO A 69 30.58 1.48 2.57
CA PRO A 69 30.33 2.70 3.33
C PRO A 69 28.97 3.38 3.04
N LEU A 70 28.31 3.10 1.92
CA LEU A 70 26.93 3.54 1.66
C LEU A 70 25.87 2.69 2.39
N SER A 71 26.14 1.41 2.63
CA SER A 71 25.23 0.54 3.38
C SER A 71 25.13 0.94 4.86
N ALA A 72 26.20 1.52 5.43
CA ALA A 72 26.20 2.03 6.80
C ALA A 72 25.26 3.23 7.01
N MET A 73 25.00 4.04 5.97
CA MET A 73 24.08 5.19 6.05
C MET A 73 22.63 4.80 5.79
N ALA A 74 22.39 3.73 5.02
CA ALA A 74 21.05 3.19 4.78
C ALA A 74 20.45 2.47 6.02
N SER A 75 21.27 2.08 6.99
CA SER A 75 20.84 1.47 8.26
C SER A 75 20.44 2.46 9.37
N GLU A 76 20.52 3.77 9.14
CA GLU A 76 20.18 4.81 10.14
C GLU A 76 18.90 5.61 9.81
N GLN A 77 17.96 5.02 9.06
CA GLN A 77 16.57 5.52 8.99
C GLN A 77 15.62 4.54 9.69
N PRO A 78 15.01 4.91 10.84
CA PRO A 78 14.12 4.02 11.57
C PRO A 78 12.72 3.95 10.94
N ASP A 79 12.22 2.72 10.76
CA ASP A 79 10.82 2.48 10.38
C ASP A 79 9.84 3.04 11.42
N LEU A 80 8.77 3.67 10.93
CA LEU A 80 7.70 4.24 11.75
C LEU A 80 6.62 3.20 12.07
N ASP A 81 6.92 2.29 13.00
CA ASP A 81 5.90 1.48 13.68
C ASP A 81 6.11 1.51 15.20
N VAL A 82 5.04 1.80 15.97
CA VAL A 82 5.17 2.43 17.29
C VAL A 82 4.77 1.52 18.47
N PRO A 83 5.73 1.07 19.28
CA PRO A 83 5.53 0.78 20.70
C PRO A 83 5.95 2.01 21.52
N SER A 84 5.00 2.86 21.92
CA SER A 84 5.27 4.14 22.59
C SER A 84 5.67 4.00 24.07
N SER A 85 6.87 3.47 24.33
CA SER A 85 7.53 3.57 25.63
C SER A 85 7.92 5.01 25.93
N SER A 86 7.07 5.72 26.67
CA SER A 86 7.33 7.11 27.09
C SER A 86 8.59 7.20 27.94
N VAL A 87 9.56 8.02 27.53
CA VAL A 87 10.62 8.51 28.41
C VAL A 87 9.97 9.18 29.61
N ALA A 88 10.32 8.76 30.81
CA ALA A 88 9.69 9.23 32.04
C ALA A 88 10.20 10.63 32.43
N GLU A 89 9.47 11.68 32.02
CA GLU A 89 9.52 12.95 32.77
C GLU A 89 8.92 12.73 34.16
N GLU A 90 9.77 12.72 35.20
CA GLU A 90 9.36 12.62 36.61
C GLU A 90 8.58 13.88 37.06
N GLY A 91 7.29 13.97 36.70
CA GLY A 91 6.51 15.17 37.01
C GLY A 91 4.98 15.07 36.89
N ARG A 92 4.42 13.89 36.62
CA ARG A 92 2.96 13.70 36.44
C ARG A 92 2.37 12.59 37.29
N SER A 93 2.34 12.81 38.60
CA SER A 93 1.30 12.18 39.41
C SER A 93 -0.04 12.89 39.17
N ARG A 94 -1.05 12.10 38.82
CA ARG A 94 -2.49 12.36 38.95
C ARG A 94 -3.21 11.05 38.63
N GLN A 95 -4.28 10.73 39.36
CA GLN A 95 -5.06 9.52 39.14
C GLN A 95 -5.52 9.46 37.66
N ALA A 96 -5.22 8.36 36.97
CA ALA A 96 -5.56 8.22 35.57
C ALA A 96 -7.09 8.15 35.39
N VAL A 97 -7.65 9.15 34.71
CA VAL A 97 -9.03 9.08 34.20
C VAL A 97 -9.16 7.82 33.35
N SER A 98 -10.22 7.04 33.55
CA SER A 98 -10.33 5.67 33.01
C SER A 98 -10.02 5.59 31.51
N PRO A 99 -9.39 4.51 31.00
CA PRO A 99 -8.99 4.38 29.58
C PRO A 99 -10.14 4.30 28.56
N ARG A 100 -11.39 4.54 28.99
CA ARG A 100 -12.58 4.69 28.13
C ARG A 100 -13.07 6.14 28.01
N PHE A 101 -12.40 7.11 28.62
CA PHE A 101 -12.73 8.53 28.48
C PHE A 101 -11.91 9.14 27.33
N GLU A 102 -12.56 9.66 26.29
CA GLU A 102 -11.88 10.23 25.14
C GLU A 102 -11.13 11.53 25.52
N PRO A 103 -9.81 11.66 25.27
CA PRO A 103 -9.07 12.89 25.51
C PRO A 103 -9.54 14.06 24.64
N TRP A 104 -9.50 15.28 25.17
CA TRP A 104 -9.90 16.50 24.46
C TRP A 104 -9.13 16.72 23.15
N GLU A 105 -7.83 16.38 23.13
CA GLU A 105 -6.98 16.55 21.94
C GLU A 105 -7.49 15.77 20.71
N ASN A 106 -8.12 14.61 20.90
CA ASN A 106 -8.72 13.83 19.81
C ASN A 106 -9.90 14.58 19.17
N LYS A 107 -10.78 15.16 20.00
CA LYS A 107 -11.93 15.95 19.54
C LYS A 107 -11.50 17.27 18.90
N LYS A 108 -10.46 17.92 19.42
CA LYS A 108 -9.85 19.14 18.89
C LYS A 108 -9.45 19.04 17.42
N ALA A 109 -8.79 17.95 17.01
CA ALA A 109 -8.47 17.71 15.60
C ALA A 109 -9.74 17.62 14.72
N GLY A 110 -10.78 16.92 15.20
CA GLY A 110 -12.07 16.81 14.52
C GLY A 110 -12.87 18.11 14.44
N ILE A 111 -12.73 19.01 15.43
CA ILE A 111 -13.33 20.34 15.44
C ILE A 111 -12.68 21.22 14.38
N LEU A 112 -11.34 21.35 14.42
CA LEU A 112 -10.58 22.21 13.51
C LEU A 112 -10.75 21.82 12.03
N ALA A 113 -10.87 20.51 11.75
CA ALA A 113 -11.11 19.99 10.41
C ALA A 113 -12.56 20.15 9.92
N LYS A 114 -13.54 20.33 10.82
CA LYS A 114 -14.98 20.43 10.47
C LYS A 114 -15.49 21.86 10.40
N TYR A 115 -15.07 22.72 11.33
CA TYR A 115 -15.57 24.09 11.47
C TYR A 115 -14.55 25.07 10.85
N SER A 116 -14.48 25.00 9.52
CA SER A 116 -13.56 25.74 8.66
C SER A 116 -14.35 26.69 7.76
N THR A 117 -13.80 27.89 7.50
CA THR A 117 -14.48 28.97 6.75
C THR A 117 -13.52 29.65 5.77
N ALA A 118 -13.89 29.65 4.49
CA ALA A 118 -13.11 30.32 3.42
C ALA A 118 -13.49 31.81 3.23
N GLU A 119 -14.57 32.27 3.85
CA GLU A 119 -14.97 33.68 3.82
C GLU A 119 -14.07 34.53 4.75
N LYS A 120 -13.84 35.80 4.39
CA LYS A 120 -13.14 36.75 5.27
C LYS A 120 -14.05 37.16 6.43
N LEU A 121 -13.50 37.25 7.63
CA LEU A 121 -14.21 37.50 8.90
C LEU A 121 -14.72 38.95 9.02
N SER A 122 -15.62 39.40 8.15
CA SER A 122 -16.06 40.80 8.06
C SER A 122 -17.39 41.08 8.77
N ILE A 123 -17.41 42.09 9.65
CA ILE A 123 -18.64 42.77 10.11
C ILE A 123 -18.45 44.29 10.08
N ALA A 124 -19.48 45.00 9.63
CA ALA A 124 -19.61 46.45 9.79
C ALA A 124 -20.30 46.77 11.13
N THR A 125 -19.56 47.32 12.09
CA THR A 125 -20.06 47.68 13.43
C THR A 125 -20.68 49.08 13.45
N SER A 126 -21.96 49.18 13.08
CA SER A 126 -22.72 50.45 12.99
C SER A 126 -23.16 51.04 14.35
N PHE A 127 -22.34 50.93 15.40
CA PHE A 127 -22.70 51.28 16.78
C PHE A 127 -21.70 52.18 17.53
N LEU A 128 -20.68 52.71 16.85
CA LEU A 128 -19.74 53.71 17.40
C LEU A 128 -19.64 54.96 16.50
N SER A 129 -20.79 55.55 16.14
CA SER A 129 -20.84 56.88 15.52
C SER A 129 -20.69 57.98 16.59
N GLY A 130 -19.45 58.41 16.83
CA GLY A 130 -19.13 59.43 17.82
C GLY A 130 -17.68 59.92 17.73
N GLY A 131 -17.31 60.50 16.58
CA GLY A 131 -15.93 60.91 16.30
C GLY A 131 -15.85 61.96 15.19
N GLU A 132 -16.27 63.18 15.49
CA GLU A 132 -16.22 64.31 14.55
C GLU A 132 -14.75 64.77 14.33
N LYS A 133 -14.43 65.27 13.12
CA LYS A 133 -13.05 65.63 12.74
C LYS A 133 -12.57 66.92 13.43
N VAL A 134 -12.14 66.83 14.68
CA VAL A 134 -11.48 67.95 15.37
C VAL A 134 -10.06 68.13 14.83
N VAL A 135 -9.83 69.24 14.11
CA VAL A 135 -8.50 69.64 13.64
C VAL A 135 -7.65 70.07 14.83
N VAL A 136 -6.53 69.38 15.07
CA VAL A 136 -5.59 69.71 16.14
C VAL A 136 -5.00 71.10 15.94
N LYS A 137 -5.19 71.99 16.93
CA LYS A 137 -4.35 73.18 17.13
C LYS A 137 -3.54 73.04 18.40
N THR A 138 -2.25 73.33 18.29
CA THR A 138 -1.23 72.96 19.27
C THR A 138 -1.18 73.92 20.46
N GLN A 139 -1.47 73.41 21.66
CA GLN A 139 -0.96 73.89 22.95
C GLN A 139 -1.06 72.72 23.95
N SER A 140 -0.06 72.55 24.83
CA SER A 140 0.05 71.35 25.67
C SER A 140 0.24 71.68 27.15
N SER A 141 -0.71 71.29 28.01
CA SER A 141 -0.53 71.29 29.46
C SER A 141 0.14 70.00 29.96
N VAL A 142 0.58 70.00 31.22
CA VAL A 142 1.12 68.78 31.86
C VAL A 142 0.01 67.74 32.11
N THR A 143 -1.21 68.21 32.42
CA THR A 143 -2.42 67.39 32.50
C THR A 143 -2.71 66.66 31.18
N ASP A 144 -2.56 67.31 30.03
CA ASP A 144 -2.74 66.65 28.72
C ASP A 144 -1.66 65.59 28.46
N LYS A 145 -0.45 65.74 29.01
CA LYS A 145 0.62 64.73 28.90
C LYS A 145 0.39 63.52 29.79
N VAL A 146 -0.35 63.66 30.90
CA VAL A 146 -0.83 62.52 31.70
C VAL A 146 -2.05 61.88 31.03
N LYS A 147 -2.99 62.68 30.52
CA LYS A 147 -4.19 62.20 29.82
C LYS A 147 -3.83 61.44 28.54
N ASN A 148 -2.99 62.01 27.65
CA ASN A 148 -2.45 61.30 26.48
C ASN A 148 -1.65 60.04 26.86
N ARG A 149 -1.03 59.97 28.04
CA ARG A 149 -0.33 58.74 28.50
C ARG A 149 -1.28 57.67 29.03
N LEU A 150 -2.47 58.02 29.51
CA LEU A 150 -3.53 57.05 29.79
C LEU A 150 -4.22 56.62 28.49
N GLU A 151 -4.54 57.57 27.61
CA GLU A 151 -5.18 57.31 26.33
C GLU A 151 -4.28 56.45 25.43
N GLN A 152 -2.96 56.72 25.36
CA GLN A 152 -1.99 55.84 24.70
C GLN A 152 -1.78 54.47 25.39
N LEU A 153 -2.27 54.25 26.62
CA LEU A 153 -2.26 52.94 27.28
C LEU A 153 -3.56 52.15 27.03
N ASP A 154 -4.68 52.84 26.81
CA ASP A 154 -5.96 52.24 26.40
C ASP A 154 -5.99 51.98 24.86
N ASP A 155 -5.38 52.84 24.04
CA ASP A 155 -5.25 52.66 22.57
C ASP A 155 -4.59 51.31 22.21
N PHE A 156 -3.60 50.87 22.99
CA PHE A 156 -2.94 49.56 22.83
C PHE A 156 -3.86 48.36 23.14
N GLU A 157 -4.91 48.55 23.96
CA GLU A 157 -5.89 47.50 24.25
C GLU A 157 -7.02 47.42 23.22
N GLU A 158 -7.43 48.52 22.59
CA GLU A 158 -8.43 48.48 21.50
C GLU A 158 -7.83 48.13 20.12
N GLY A 159 -6.65 48.66 19.78
CA GLY A 159 -6.06 48.50 18.43
C GLY A 159 -5.84 47.04 18.05
N SER A 160 -5.23 46.27 18.95
CA SER A 160 -4.93 44.84 18.74
C SER A 160 -6.17 43.95 18.57
N VAL A 161 -7.32 44.35 19.11
CA VAL A 161 -8.60 43.64 18.90
C VAL A 161 -9.21 44.00 17.55
N ARG A 162 -9.05 45.25 17.08
CA ARG A 162 -9.49 45.68 15.73
C ARG A 162 -8.69 45.01 14.61
N GLU A 163 -7.40 44.73 14.82
CA GLU A 163 -6.52 44.08 13.83
C GLU A 163 -6.85 42.60 13.57
N MET A 164 -7.61 41.92 14.44
CA MET A 164 -8.07 40.55 14.22
C MET A 164 -9.41 40.45 13.47
N LEU A 165 -9.99 41.57 13.05
CA LEU A 165 -11.18 41.63 12.21
C LEU A 165 -10.81 41.54 10.72
N ASN A 166 -11.66 40.91 9.89
CA ASN A 166 -11.50 40.76 8.43
C ASN A 166 -10.39 39.81 7.93
N LEU A 167 -9.77 39.02 8.81
CA LEU A 167 -8.82 37.96 8.44
C LEU A 167 -9.54 36.74 7.79
N SER A 168 -8.81 35.90 7.06
CA SER A 168 -9.23 34.52 6.73
C SER A 168 -8.89 33.54 7.87
N GLN A 169 -9.38 32.29 7.82
CA GLN A 169 -9.08 31.27 8.83
C GLN A 169 -7.56 31.01 9.00
N GLN A 170 -6.79 30.97 7.90
CA GLN A 170 -5.35 30.72 7.97
C GLN A 170 -4.63 31.89 8.64
N GLU A 171 -4.89 33.12 8.17
CA GLU A 171 -4.34 34.34 8.78
C GLU A 171 -4.73 34.47 10.26
N TYR A 172 -5.99 34.15 10.62
CA TYR A 172 -6.44 34.14 12.02
C TYR A 172 -5.66 33.12 12.85
N THR A 173 -5.44 31.90 12.33
CA THR A 173 -4.67 30.87 13.03
C THR A 173 -3.23 31.34 13.26
N THR A 174 -2.58 31.91 12.23
CA THR A 174 -1.24 32.52 12.37
C THR A 174 -1.21 33.64 13.41
N ARG A 175 -2.21 34.53 13.48
CA ARG A 175 -2.27 35.58 14.51
C ARG A 175 -2.47 35.03 15.92
N ILE A 176 -3.22 33.94 16.08
CA ILE A 176 -3.34 33.26 17.38
C ILE A 176 -2.00 32.58 17.77
N GLU A 177 -1.28 32.00 16.81
CA GLU A 177 0.08 31.47 17.04
C GLU A 177 1.08 32.57 17.40
N GLU A 178 1.04 33.74 16.75
CA GLU A 178 1.82 34.93 17.11
C GLU A 178 1.53 35.38 18.55
N LEU A 179 0.25 35.40 18.97
CA LEU A 179 -0.13 35.72 20.36
C LEU A 179 0.37 34.66 21.36
N HIS A 180 0.38 33.38 20.99
CA HIS A 180 0.95 32.31 21.81
C HIS A 180 2.47 32.47 21.97
N GLN A 181 3.17 32.79 20.88
CA GLN A 181 4.61 33.09 20.91
C GLN A 181 4.90 34.35 21.73
N ALA A 182 4.13 35.42 21.56
CA ALA A 182 4.26 36.67 22.33
C ALA A 182 4.01 36.46 23.83
N LEU A 183 3.05 35.59 24.20
CA LEU A 183 2.81 35.21 25.59
C LEU A 183 4.02 34.48 26.19
N ARG A 184 4.62 33.53 25.46
CA ARG A 184 5.85 32.83 25.89
C ARG A 184 7.03 33.79 26.01
N GLN A 185 7.31 34.61 24.99
CA GLN A 185 8.38 35.62 25.04
C GLN A 185 8.21 36.61 26.21
N ALA A 186 6.99 37.08 26.47
CA ALA A 186 6.70 37.92 27.63
C ALA A 186 6.84 37.17 28.97
N TRP A 187 6.63 35.85 28.99
CA TRP A 187 6.87 35.00 30.15
C TRP A 187 8.36 34.78 30.40
N ASP A 188 9.15 34.54 29.36
CA ASP A 188 10.59 34.28 29.47
C ASP A 188 11.36 35.56 29.86
N GLN A 189 10.88 36.74 29.42
CA GLN A 189 11.39 38.06 29.79
C GLN A 189 10.93 38.56 31.19
N ASP A 190 10.33 37.70 32.04
CA ASP A 190 9.66 38.02 33.33
C ASP A 190 8.59 39.14 33.27
N GLN A 191 8.10 39.51 32.09
CA GLN A 191 7.06 40.54 31.88
C GLN A 191 5.65 40.01 32.23
N ARG A 192 5.47 39.53 33.47
CA ARG A 192 4.24 38.83 33.94
C ARG A 192 2.95 39.62 33.76
N VAL A 193 3.01 40.94 33.86
CA VAL A 193 1.85 41.83 33.64
C VAL A 193 1.46 41.84 32.15
N ARG A 194 2.44 41.83 31.24
CA ARG A 194 2.21 41.73 29.79
C ARG A 194 1.65 40.36 29.42
N ALA A 195 2.19 39.27 29.97
CA ALA A 195 1.64 37.92 29.77
C ALA A 195 0.18 37.80 30.26
N LEU A 196 -0.16 38.41 31.41
CA LEU A 196 -1.55 38.49 31.88
C LEU A 196 -2.44 39.34 30.95
N LYS A 197 -1.95 40.48 30.45
CA LYS A 197 -2.69 41.28 29.45
C LYS A 197 -2.96 40.47 28.17
N ILE A 198 -1.99 39.71 27.67
CA ILE A 198 -2.17 38.86 26.47
C ILE A 198 -3.22 37.76 26.74
N ALA A 199 -3.21 37.11 27.91
CA ALA A 199 -4.24 36.12 28.27
C ALA A 199 -5.65 36.73 28.39
N ILE A 200 -5.76 37.97 28.91
CA ILE A 200 -7.01 38.74 28.93
C ILE A 200 -7.45 39.08 27.50
N GLN A 201 -6.56 39.58 26.64
CA GLN A 201 -6.85 39.90 25.23
C GLN A 201 -7.33 38.67 24.45
N CYS A 202 -6.65 37.52 24.58
CA CYS A 202 -7.08 36.25 23.99
C CYS A 202 -8.50 35.88 24.46
N SER A 203 -8.80 36.07 25.76
CA SER A 203 -10.14 35.82 26.30
C SER A 203 -11.21 36.80 25.81
N LYS A 204 -10.85 38.07 25.52
CA LYS A 204 -11.79 39.06 24.91
C LYS A 204 -12.27 38.61 23.54
N LEU A 205 -11.44 37.91 22.76
CA LEU A 205 -11.82 37.39 21.45
C LEU A 205 -13.01 36.41 21.52
N LEU A 206 -13.20 35.68 22.63
CA LEU A 206 -14.30 34.74 22.82
C LEU A 206 -15.67 35.43 23.05
N VAL A 207 -15.68 36.75 23.29
CA VAL A 207 -16.91 37.56 23.33
C VAL A 207 -17.50 37.74 21.93
N ASP A 208 -16.64 37.77 20.91
CA ASP A 208 -17.04 38.05 19.52
C ASP A 208 -17.60 36.81 18.82
N THR A 209 -18.86 36.89 18.40
CA THR A 209 -19.59 35.91 17.59
C THR A 209 -19.80 36.35 16.12
N SER A 210 -18.96 37.25 15.62
CA SER A 210 -19.02 37.82 14.25
C SER A 210 -19.17 36.80 13.12
N VAL A 211 -18.47 35.66 13.21
CA VAL A 211 -18.65 34.52 12.29
C VAL A 211 -18.89 33.26 13.11
N VAL A 212 -20.18 32.96 13.33
CA VAL A 212 -20.62 31.91 14.24
C VAL A 212 -20.14 30.53 13.79
N GLN A 213 -20.07 30.26 12.47
CA GLN A 213 -19.57 28.99 11.93
C GLN A 213 -18.14 28.64 12.40
N PHE A 214 -17.27 29.64 12.58
CA PHE A 214 -15.87 29.45 12.97
C PHE A 214 -15.68 29.42 14.50
N TYR A 215 -16.70 29.80 15.28
CA TYR A 215 -16.64 29.87 16.74
C TYR A 215 -16.11 28.58 17.44
N PRO A 216 -16.48 27.35 17.01
CA PRO A 216 -15.92 26.12 17.59
C PRO A 216 -14.39 26.02 17.48
N SER A 217 -13.82 26.41 16.33
CA SER A 217 -12.37 26.38 16.06
C SER A 217 -11.66 27.53 16.78
N LYS A 218 -12.25 28.73 16.75
CA LYS A 218 -11.81 29.92 17.50
C LYS A 218 -11.70 29.64 19.00
N PHE A 219 -12.70 28.98 19.58
CA PHE A 219 -12.70 28.54 20.98
C PHE A 219 -11.49 27.65 21.30
N VAL A 220 -11.29 26.57 20.54
CA VAL A 220 -10.21 25.60 20.78
C VAL A 220 -8.84 26.30 20.82
N LEU A 221 -8.51 27.05 19.75
CA LEU A 221 -7.20 27.72 19.61
C LEU A 221 -6.91 28.72 20.74
N ILE A 222 -7.92 29.46 21.19
CA ILE A 222 -7.76 30.40 22.32
C ILE A 222 -7.60 29.64 23.64
N THR A 223 -8.38 28.57 23.86
CA THR A 223 -8.30 27.79 25.10
C THR A 223 -6.94 27.10 25.30
N ASP A 224 -6.25 26.74 24.22
CA ASP A 224 -4.87 26.23 24.28
C ASP A 224 -3.88 27.26 24.86
N ILE A 225 -4.03 28.55 24.51
CA ILE A 225 -3.20 29.64 25.05
C ILE A 225 -3.49 29.89 26.52
N LEU A 226 -4.77 29.83 26.91
CA LEU A 226 -5.21 30.00 28.29
C LEU A 226 -4.72 28.86 29.19
N ASP A 227 -4.79 27.61 28.73
CA ASP A 227 -4.22 26.45 29.41
C ASP A 227 -2.70 26.58 29.55
N ASN A 228 -2.00 27.05 28.51
CA ASN A 228 -0.56 27.30 28.56
C ASN A 228 -0.22 28.37 29.62
N PHE A 229 -0.95 29.49 29.64
CA PHE A 229 -0.82 30.52 30.69
C PHE A 229 -1.10 29.96 32.10
N GLY A 230 -2.15 29.15 32.27
CA GLY A 230 -2.49 28.50 33.54
C GLY A 230 -1.39 27.54 34.03
N GLN A 231 -0.83 26.74 33.13
CA GLN A 231 0.31 25.85 33.43
C GLN A 231 1.56 26.65 33.83
N LEU A 232 1.88 27.72 33.09
CA LEU A 232 3.02 28.59 33.37
C LEU A 232 2.90 29.27 34.75
N VAL A 233 1.71 29.80 35.09
CA VAL A 233 1.42 30.35 36.43
C VAL A 233 1.57 29.28 37.52
N TYR A 234 1.03 28.08 37.31
CA TYR A 234 1.17 26.95 38.24
C TYR A 234 2.63 26.57 38.47
N GLN A 235 3.42 26.40 37.39
CA GLN A 235 4.84 26.07 37.46
C GLN A 235 5.65 27.12 38.24
N ARG A 236 5.33 28.42 38.08
CA ARG A 236 5.99 29.53 38.81
C ARG A 236 5.60 29.62 40.28
N ILE A 237 4.41 29.16 40.68
CA ILE A 237 4.05 29.04 42.10
C ILE A 237 4.74 27.81 42.70
N HIS A 238 4.77 26.69 41.96
CA HIS A 238 5.43 25.45 42.38
C HIS A 238 6.95 25.61 42.55
N SER A 239 7.64 26.30 41.64
CA SER A 239 9.09 26.54 41.75
C SER A 239 9.47 27.54 42.85
N LYS A 240 8.50 28.30 43.38
CA LYS A 240 8.65 29.15 44.57
C LYS A 240 8.22 28.46 45.87
N ALA A 241 7.75 27.23 45.80
CA ALA A 241 7.32 26.44 46.95
C ALA A 241 8.43 25.46 47.40
N GLU A 242 9.58 26.00 47.78
CA GLU A 242 10.62 25.22 48.49
C GLU A 242 10.11 24.86 49.89
N TYR A 243 10.11 23.57 50.25
CA TYR A 243 9.70 23.12 51.59
C TYR A 243 10.87 22.48 52.35
N LEU A 244 10.88 22.68 53.66
CA LEU A 244 11.78 21.97 54.56
C LEU A 244 11.09 20.67 55.02
N LYS A 245 11.71 19.52 54.75
CA LYS A 245 11.24 18.25 55.31
C LYS A 245 11.33 18.30 56.85
N PRO A 246 10.30 17.85 57.60
CA PRO A 246 10.40 17.73 59.05
C PRO A 246 11.66 16.96 59.47
N GLY A 247 12.51 17.59 60.29
CA GLY A 247 13.81 17.04 60.69
C GLY A 247 15.01 17.37 59.79
N SER A 248 14.82 18.05 58.65
CA SER A 248 15.91 18.48 57.75
C SER A 248 16.02 20.01 57.65
N LYS A 249 17.25 20.50 57.49
CA LYS A 249 17.56 21.91 57.18
C LYS A 249 17.78 22.18 55.68
N VAL A 250 17.69 21.14 54.83
CA VAL A 250 17.88 21.25 53.38
C VAL A 250 16.50 21.51 52.73
N PRO A 251 16.32 22.60 51.96
CA PRO A 251 15.10 22.82 51.19
C PRO A 251 15.00 21.80 50.06
N VAL A 252 13.78 21.34 49.81
CA VAL A 252 13.46 20.36 48.75
C VAL A 252 12.30 20.94 47.92
N PRO A 253 12.29 20.78 46.59
CA PRO A 253 11.12 21.15 45.79
C PRO A 253 9.87 20.38 46.24
N LEU A 254 8.72 21.04 46.13
CA LEU A 254 7.43 20.49 46.53
C LEU A 254 7.12 19.15 45.80
N PRO A 255 6.57 18.11 46.48
CA PRO A 255 6.17 16.87 45.83
C PRO A 255 4.98 17.07 44.88
N ALA A 256 4.81 16.20 43.88
CA ALA A 256 3.68 16.31 42.94
C ALA A 256 2.30 16.23 43.62
N ASP A 257 2.16 15.35 44.62
CA ASP A 257 0.94 15.18 45.44
C ASP A 257 1.05 15.90 46.78
N PHE A 258 1.39 17.20 46.73
CA PHE A 258 1.50 18.03 47.93
C PHE A 258 0.14 18.33 48.58
N THR A 259 0.19 18.68 49.85
CA THR A 259 -0.96 19.17 50.64
C THR A 259 -0.81 20.68 50.90
N PRO A 260 -1.91 21.45 51.01
CA PRO A 260 -1.82 22.89 51.32
C PRO A 260 -1.07 23.19 52.63
N ASP A 261 -1.08 22.24 53.55
CA ASP A 261 -0.40 22.28 54.84
C ASP A 261 1.14 22.28 54.70
N GLN A 262 1.66 21.75 53.58
CA GLN A 262 3.09 21.71 53.24
C GLN A 262 3.54 22.90 52.37
N VAL A 263 2.62 23.76 51.91
CA VAL A 263 2.93 24.90 51.03
C VAL A 263 3.36 26.11 51.87
N PRO A 264 4.53 26.72 51.61
CA PRO A 264 5.00 27.92 52.30
C PRO A 264 4.03 29.10 52.16
N GLU A 265 3.91 29.94 53.20
CA GLU A 265 2.96 31.05 53.17
C GLU A 265 3.30 32.09 52.09
N SER A 266 4.58 32.29 51.78
CA SER A 266 5.03 33.13 50.65
C SER A 266 4.55 32.64 49.27
N ALA A 267 4.42 31.32 49.09
CA ALA A 267 3.84 30.71 47.90
C ALA A 267 2.30 30.84 47.89
N LYS A 268 1.64 30.70 49.06
CA LYS A 268 0.20 30.99 49.23
C LYS A 268 -0.13 32.44 48.95
N GLU A 269 0.62 33.40 49.48
CA GLU A 269 0.51 34.83 49.18
C GLU A 269 0.72 35.09 47.68
N THR A 270 1.74 34.50 47.07
CA THR A 270 1.97 34.61 45.61
C THR A 270 0.76 34.08 44.82
N CYS A 271 0.12 32.99 45.28
CA CYS A 271 -1.09 32.43 44.68
C CYS A 271 -2.32 33.33 44.88
N ARG A 272 -2.61 33.78 46.11
CA ARG A 272 -3.68 34.75 46.42
C ARG A 272 -3.54 36.03 45.60
N ASN A 273 -2.31 36.54 45.43
CA ASN A 273 -2.01 37.70 44.61
C ASN A 273 -2.34 37.52 43.11
N TRP A 274 -2.30 36.30 42.57
CA TRP A 274 -2.81 36.03 41.21
C TRP A 274 -4.33 36.06 41.18
N PHE A 275 -5.00 35.40 42.13
CA PHE A 275 -6.46 35.42 42.22
C PHE A 275 -7.02 36.83 42.41
N PHE A 276 -6.43 37.67 43.27
CA PHE A 276 -6.86 39.07 43.44
C PHE A 276 -6.68 39.91 42.15
N LYS A 277 -5.58 39.72 41.40
CA LYS A 277 -5.36 40.42 40.12
C LYS A 277 -6.39 40.01 39.08
N ILE A 278 -6.75 38.74 39.00
CA ILE A 278 -7.78 38.25 38.07
C ILE A 278 -9.17 38.68 38.51
N ALA A 279 -9.47 38.66 39.81
CA ALA A 279 -10.72 39.18 40.36
C ALA A 279 -10.93 40.69 40.06
N SER A 280 -9.84 41.46 39.95
CA SER A 280 -9.89 42.89 39.59
C SER A 280 -10.23 43.18 38.12
N VAL A 281 -10.25 42.15 37.25
CA VAL A 281 -10.70 42.28 35.86
C VAL A 281 -12.20 42.61 35.85
N ARG A 282 -12.55 43.73 35.21
CA ARG A 282 -13.93 44.26 35.16
C ARG A 282 -14.86 43.40 34.28
N GLU A 283 -14.37 42.99 33.12
CA GLU A 283 -15.15 42.25 32.13
C GLU A 283 -15.38 40.79 32.55
N LEU A 284 -16.64 40.33 32.51
CA LEU A 284 -17.05 39.02 33.00
C LEU A 284 -16.35 37.86 32.27
N ILE A 285 -16.34 37.88 30.94
CA ILE A 285 -15.84 36.78 30.11
C ILE A 285 -14.31 36.60 30.25
N PRO A 286 -13.48 37.65 30.11
CA PRO A 286 -12.04 37.54 30.37
C PRO A 286 -11.70 37.14 31.81
N ARG A 287 -12.44 37.66 32.81
CA ARG A 287 -12.26 37.22 34.19
C ARG A 287 -12.54 35.72 34.33
N PHE A 288 -13.70 35.25 33.88
CA PHE A 288 -14.11 33.86 33.96
C PHE A 288 -13.11 32.90 33.29
N TYR A 289 -12.66 33.20 32.08
CA TYR A 289 -11.74 32.33 31.33
C TYR A 289 -10.35 32.26 31.98
N VAL A 290 -9.79 33.40 32.40
CA VAL A 290 -8.46 33.43 33.06
C VAL A 290 -8.52 32.86 34.49
N GLU A 291 -9.61 33.10 35.23
CA GLU A 291 -9.85 32.53 36.56
C GLU A 291 -9.98 31.00 36.49
N THR A 292 -10.69 30.49 35.49
CA THR A 292 -10.82 29.05 35.24
C THR A 292 -9.49 28.45 34.76
N ALA A 293 -8.72 29.15 33.92
CA ALA A 293 -7.39 28.70 33.47
C ALA A 293 -6.41 28.47 34.64
N ILE A 294 -6.42 29.35 35.65
CA ILE A 294 -5.56 29.20 36.83
C ILE A 294 -6.18 28.33 37.95
N LEU A 295 -7.36 27.73 37.75
CA LEU A 295 -8.08 26.96 38.79
C LEU A 295 -7.23 25.83 39.41
N ARG A 296 -6.28 25.26 38.65
CA ARG A 296 -5.30 24.30 39.16
C ARG A 296 -4.54 24.84 40.39
N CYS A 297 -4.27 26.14 40.44
CA CYS A 297 -3.52 26.81 41.51
C CYS A 297 -4.28 26.88 42.85
N CYS A 298 -5.59 26.60 42.89
CA CYS A 298 -6.32 26.50 44.16
C CYS A 298 -5.76 25.39 45.08
N SER A 299 -5.05 24.39 44.55
CA SER A 299 -4.42 23.33 45.35
C SER A 299 -3.34 23.85 46.31
N PHE A 300 -2.73 25.01 46.00
CA PHE A 300 -1.80 25.68 46.91
C PHE A 300 -2.49 26.33 48.12
N LEU A 301 -3.80 26.55 48.05
CA LEU A 301 -4.57 27.30 49.04
C LEU A 301 -5.41 26.37 49.93
N THR A 302 -6.26 25.51 49.34
CA THR A 302 -7.21 24.70 50.12
C THR A 302 -7.42 23.31 49.54
N ARG A 303 -7.67 22.33 50.41
CA ARG A 303 -7.62 20.90 50.10
C ARG A 303 -8.93 20.32 49.52
N ARG A 304 -10.06 21.03 49.65
CA ARG A 304 -11.42 20.54 49.31
C ARG A 304 -12.43 21.57 48.76
N GLU A 305 -12.05 22.83 48.55
CA GLU A 305 -13.00 23.90 48.15
C GLU A 305 -13.36 23.92 46.64
N TYR A 306 -12.85 22.95 45.86
CA TYR A 306 -13.12 22.88 44.42
C TYR A 306 -14.62 22.83 44.08
N SER A 307 -15.46 22.17 44.88
CA SER A 307 -16.92 22.18 44.68
C SER A 307 -17.49 23.59 44.78
N GLY A 308 -17.20 24.33 45.85
CA GLY A 308 -17.66 25.71 46.03
C GLY A 308 -17.17 26.67 44.95
N VAL A 309 -15.91 26.54 44.52
CA VAL A 309 -15.34 27.37 43.44
C VAL A 309 -15.97 27.02 42.08
N LEU A 310 -16.11 25.74 41.75
CA LEU A 310 -16.72 25.28 40.49
C LEU A 310 -18.22 25.62 40.42
N LEU A 311 -18.96 25.49 41.52
CA LEU A 311 -20.38 25.88 41.59
C LEU A 311 -20.55 27.40 41.50
N ARG A 312 -19.68 28.20 42.13
CA ARG A 312 -19.66 29.67 41.92
C ARG A 312 -19.40 30.01 40.44
N LEU A 313 -18.37 29.42 39.83
CA LEU A 313 -18.06 29.65 38.42
C LEU A 313 -19.21 29.24 37.49
N THR A 314 -19.88 28.13 37.80
CA THR A 314 -21.10 27.67 37.12
C THR A 314 -22.19 28.75 37.19
N GLY A 315 -22.45 29.29 38.39
CA GLY A 315 -23.37 30.41 38.59
C GLY A 315 -22.97 31.70 37.84
N THR A 316 -21.67 31.99 37.68
CA THR A 316 -21.24 33.18 36.91
C THR A 316 -21.49 33.07 35.40
N ILE A 317 -21.55 31.85 34.84
CA ILE A 317 -21.87 31.63 33.42
C ILE A 317 -23.31 32.05 33.09
N CYS A 318 -24.23 32.01 34.05
CA CYS A 318 -25.59 32.52 33.88
C CYS A 318 -25.66 34.04 33.63
N GLY A 319 -24.56 34.78 33.83
CA GLY A 319 -24.42 36.19 33.42
C GLY A 319 -24.04 36.40 31.95
N ILE A 320 -23.79 35.34 31.17
CA ILE A 320 -23.45 35.43 29.75
C ILE A 320 -24.74 35.40 28.91
N GLY A 321 -25.03 36.49 28.20
CA GLY A 321 -26.27 36.67 27.45
C GLY A 321 -26.32 36.02 26.07
N ASP A 322 -25.18 35.63 25.49
CA ASP A 322 -25.12 34.87 24.23
C ASP A 322 -25.13 33.36 24.54
N PRO A 323 -26.09 32.57 24.01
CA PRO A 323 -26.24 31.15 24.35
C PRO A 323 -25.10 30.28 23.83
N LEU A 324 -24.41 30.65 22.75
CA LEU A 324 -23.28 29.91 22.18
C LEU A 324 -22.04 30.14 23.03
N VAL A 325 -21.73 31.40 23.34
CA VAL A 325 -20.63 31.76 24.24
C VAL A 325 -20.84 31.11 25.62
N ALA A 326 -22.08 31.11 26.12
CA ALA A 326 -22.43 30.46 27.39
C ALA A 326 -22.31 28.92 27.33
N ALA A 327 -22.63 28.26 26.21
CA ALA A 327 -22.44 26.82 26.06
C ALA A 327 -20.95 26.44 26.06
N TYR A 328 -20.12 27.19 25.34
CA TYR A 328 -18.67 26.98 25.28
C TYR A 328 -17.96 27.33 26.60
N ALA A 329 -18.43 28.34 27.34
CA ALA A 329 -17.96 28.62 28.70
C ALA A 329 -18.20 27.43 29.65
N ARG A 330 -19.39 26.80 29.61
CA ARG A 330 -19.68 25.57 30.37
C ARG A 330 -18.79 24.40 29.96
N CYS A 331 -18.52 24.25 28.65
CA CYS A 331 -17.59 23.24 28.13
C CYS A 331 -16.17 23.43 28.70
N TYR A 332 -15.65 24.66 28.71
CA TYR A 332 -14.34 24.97 29.29
C TYR A 332 -14.30 24.66 30.78
N LEU A 333 -15.32 25.08 31.55
CA LEU A 333 -15.40 24.81 32.99
C LEU A 333 -15.46 23.31 33.29
N CYS A 334 -16.26 22.53 32.57
CA CYS A 334 -16.34 21.07 32.76
C CYS A 334 -15.02 20.36 32.38
N ARG A 335 -14.32 20.85 31.33
CA ARG A 335 -13.01 20.33 30.91
C ARG A 335 -11.92 20.56 31.95
N VAL A 336 -11.83 21.78 32.49
CA VAL A 336 -10.83 22.12 33.52
C VAL A 336 -11.22 21.54 34.89
N GLY A 337 -12.50 21.50 35.23
CA GLY A 337 -13.00 20.83 36.44
C GLY A 337 -12.61 19.34 36.47
N MET A 338 -12.86 18.61 35.38
CA MET A 338 -12.46 17.20 35.24
C MET A 338 -10.94 17.00 35.28
N SER A 339 -10.14 17.94 34.77
CA SER A 339 -8.67 17.83 34.79
C SER A 339 -8.03 18.21 36.13
N VAL A 340 -8.75 18.94 36.99
CA VAL A 340 -8.27 19.43 38.30
C VAL A 340 -8.85 18.63 39.47
N ALA A 341 -10.12 18.24 39.44
CA ALA A 341 -10.83 17.56 40.53
C ALA A 341 -11.90 16.57 39.99
N PRO A 342 -11.50 15.43 39.39
CA PRO A 342 -12.43 14.48 38.74
C PRO A 342 -13.43 13.81 39.72
N GLU A 343 -13.14 13.81 41.02
CA GLU A 343 -14.05 13.30 42.07
C GLU A 343 -15.31 14.20 42.26
N VAL A 344 -15.26 15.47 41.86
CA VAL A 344 -16.31 16.46 42.14
C VAL A 344 -17.29 16.58 40.97
N GLN A 345 -18.21 15.63 40.83
CA GLN A 345 -19.10 15.56 39.66
C GLN A 345 -20.29 16.54 39.68
N GLU A 346 -20.67 17.06 40.85
CA GLU A 346 -21.85 17.93 41.05
C GLU A 346 -21.92 19.10 40.06
N HIS A 347 -20.79 19.80 39.88
CA HIS A 347 -20.71 20.96 39.00
C HIS A 347 -20.99 20.62 37.53
N VAL A 348 -20.59 19.43 37.06
CA VAL A 348 -20.78 19.03 35.65
C VAL A 348 -22.27 18.84 35.36
N LEU A 349 -22.97 18.17 36.28
CA LEU A 349 -24.39 17.90 36.17
C LEU A 349 -25.21 19.19 36.27
N GLU A 350 -24.82 20.10 37.16
CA GLU A 350 -25.45 21.43 37.30
C GLU A 350 -25.22 22.32 36.06
N ASN A 351 -24.02 22.29 35.45
CA ASN A 351 -23.78 22.96 34.17
C ASN A 351 -24.74 22.45 33.07
N PHE A 352 -25.00 21.14 33.02
CA PHE A 352 -25.94 20.57 32.06
C PHE A 352 -27.40 20.97 32.35
N TRP A 353 -27.85 20.95 33.62
CA TRP A 353 -29.19 21.43 33.97
C TRP A 353 -29.39 22.91 33.69
N GLN A 354 -28.38 23.75 33.98
CA GLN A 354 -28.44 25.18 33.66
C GLN A 354 -28.41 25.43 32.15
N PHE A 355 -27.68 24.62 31.36
CA PHE A 355 -27.78 24.68 29.90
C PHE A 355 -29.21 24.39 29.43
N LEU A 356 -29.86 23.34 29.96
CA LEU A 356 -31.25 23.00 29.63
C LEU A 356 -32.25 24.09 30.04
N LEU A 357 -32.05 24.77 31.18
CA LEU A 357 -32.85 25.94 31.57
C LEU A 357 -32.65 27.13 30.61
N THR A 358 -31.46 27.26 30.00
CA THR A 358 -31.19 28.25 28.95
C THR A 358 -31.55 27.78 27.53
N TYR A 359 -31.97 26.53 27.33
CA TYR A 359 -32.22 25.98 25.99
C TYR A 359 -33.32 26.73 25.19
N PRO A 360 -34.45 27.17 25.79
CA PRO A 360 -35.44 28.00 25.09
C PRO A 360 -34.92 29.37 24.61
N GLN A 361 -33.70 29.77 25.01
CA GLN A 361 -33.08 31.00 24.51
C GLN A 361 -32.59 30.86 23.06
N LEU A 362 -32.39 29.64 22.55
CA LEU A 362 -32.01 29.35 21.17
C LEU A 362 -33.07 29.80 20.15
N GLU A 363 -34.35 29.81 20.55
CA GLU A 363 -35.47 30.15 19.67
C GLU A 363 -35.82 31.66 19.70
N ARG A 364 -35.14 32.46 20.54
CA ARG A 364 -35.41 33.89 20.72
C ARG A 364 -35.23 34.70 19.43
N PRO A 365 -35.99 35.79 19.24
CA PRO A 365 -35.91 36.62 18.03
C PRO A 365 -34.54 37.23 17.79
N VAL A 366 -33.72 37.44 18.83
CA VAL A 366 -32.32 37.90 18.71
C VAL A 366 -31.45 36.88 17.96
N VAL A 367 -31.62 35.58 18.24
CA VAL A 367 -30.92 34.51 17.51
C VAL A 367 -31.42 34.45 16.06
N GLN A 368 -32.74 34.54 15.86
CA GLN A 368 -33.31 34.60 14.50
C GLN A 368 -32.82 35.82 13.69
N GLN A 369 -32.56 36.95 14.34
CA GLN A 369 -31.98 38.14 13.71
C GLN A 369 -30.50 37.93 13.33
N LEU A 370 -29.71 37.32 14.22
CA LEU A 370 -28.31 36.93 13.94
C LEU A 370 -28.21 35.96 12.75
N LEU A 371 -29.09 34.95 12.71
CA LEU A 371 -29.19 33.99 11.61
C LEU A 371 -29.53 34.67 10.27
N ARG A 372 -30.47 35.61 10.26
CA ARG A 372 -30.81 36.41 9.07
C ARG A 372 -29.66 37.30 8.60
N GLN A 373 -28.90 37.89 9.54
CA GLN A 373 -27.73 38.72 9.23
C GLN A 373 -26.58 37.92 8.62
N GLN A 374 -26.30 36.72 9.15
CA GLN A 374 -25.23 35.83 8.66
C GLN A 374 -25.68 34.84 7.57
N LYS A 375 -26.95 34.90 7.12
CA LYS A 375 -27.57 33.97 6.15
C LYS A 375 -27.43 32.49 6.53
N LEU A 376 -27.56 32.18 7.83
CA LEU A 376 -27.40 30.83 8.38
C LEU A 376 -28.74 30.16 8.65
N ASP A 377 -28.85 28.89 8.26
CA ASP A 377 -29.96 28.03 8.69
C ASP A 377 -29.84 27.68 10.18
N LEU A 378 -31.00 27.59 10.86
CA LEU A 378 -31.09 27.14 12.25
C LEU A 378 -30.45 25.75 12.45
N SER A 379 -30.62 24.86 11.48
CA SER A 379 -30.02 23.52 11.48
C SER A 379 -28.49 23.55 11.51
N THR A 380 -27.87 24.41 10.70
CA THR A 380 -26.41 24.63 10.70
C THR A 380 -25.97 25.22 12.04
N TYR A 381 -26.68 26.22 12.55
CA TYR A 381 -26.40 26.84 13.85
C TYR A 381 -26.44 25.85 15.02
N LEU A 382 -27.45 24.98 15.09
CA LEU A 382 -27.53 23.96 16.14
C LEU A 382 -26.36 22.96 16.07
N THR A 383 -25.81 22.63 14.89
CA THR A 383 -24.63 21.75 14.83
C THR A 383 -23.36 22.34 15.43
N LEU A 384 -23.30 23.66 15.64
CA LEU A 384 -22.16 24.34 16.31
C LEU A 384 -22.16 24.10 17.82
N TYR A 385 -23.29 23.70 18.41
CA TYR A 385 -23.37 23.35 19.83
C TYR A 385 -22.88 21.92 20.11
N CYS A 386 -22.88 21.02 19.13
CA CYS A 386 -22.48 19.62 19.33
C CYS A 386 -21.13 19.49 20.05
N PRO A 387 -20.01 20.14 19.65
CA PRO A 387 -18.73 19.90 20.30
C PRO A 387 -18.70 20.28 21.79
N ALA A 388 -19.46 21.32 22.18
CA ALA A 388 -19.60 21.72 23.58
C ALA A 388 -20.50 20.74 24.37
N LEU A 389 -21.64 20.35 23.79
CA LEU A 389 -22.61 19.46 24.44
C LEU A 389 -22.13 18.01 24.51
N ASP A 390 -21.50 17.51 23.45
CA ASP A 390 -20.86 16.19 23.39
C ASP A 390 -19.74 16.06 24.44
N TRP A 391 -19.09 17.16 24.83
CA TRP A 391 -18.10 17.17 25.91
C TRP A 391 -18.71 17.28 27.30
N ILE A 392 -19.64 18.22 27.52
CA ILE A 392 -20.37 18.35 28.79
C ILE A 392 -21.05 17.03 29.14
N LEU A 393 -21.74 16.40 28.19
CA LEU A 393 -22.39 15.11 28.40
C LEU A 393 -21.41 13.96 28.52
N GLN A 394 -20.22 13.99 27.90
CA GLN A 394 -19.18 12.98 28.14
C GLN A 394 -18.67 13.07 29.60
N CYS A 395 -18.54 14.28 30.15
CA CYS A 395 -18.23 14.47 31.56
C CYS A 395 -19.37 14.02 32.48
N VAL A 396 -20.65 14.22 32.10
CA VAL A 396 -21.81 13.68 32.85
C VAL A 396 -21.87 12.15 32.80
N ALA A 397 -21.55 11.54 31.65
CA ALA A 397 -21.54 10.09 31.45
C ALA A 397 -20.34 9.39 32.13
N HIS A 398 -19.34 10.13 32.60
CA HIS A 398 -18.14 9.57 33.21
C HIS A 398 -18.43 9.00 34.61
N GLY A 399 -18.65 7.68 34.69
CA GLY A 399 -19.04 6.99 35.93
C GLY A 399 -20.55 6.91 36.14
N ALA A 400 -21.36 7.39 35.19
CA ALA A 400 -22.81 7.38 35.28
C ALA A 400 -23.40 5.96 35.45
N SER A 401 -24.43 5.86 36.31
CA SER A 401 -25.32 4.72 36.39
C SER A 401 -26.41 4.81 35.31
N GLU A 402 -27.03 3.67 34.98
CA GLU A 402 -28.08 3.62 33.96
C GLU A 402 -29.26 4.58 34.27
N ASN A 403 -29.68 4.64 35.53
CA ASN A 403 -30.74 5.53 36.04
C ASN A 403 -30.48 7.03 35.77
N LEU A 404 -29.25 7.45 35.48
CA LEU A 404 -28.96 8.84 35.12
C LEU A 404 -29.38 9.15 33.68
N LEU A 405 -29.28 8.17 32.76
CA LEU A 405 -29.75 8.33 31.39
C LEU A 405 -31.27 8.51 31.35
N ASP A 406 -32.03 7.80 32.20
CA ASP A 406 -33.48 8.00 32.36
C ASP A 406 -33.83 9.43 32.82
N GLN A 407 -33.11 9.95 33.81
CA GLN A 407 -33.33 11.32 34.32
C GLN A 407 -32.97 12.39 33.29
N VAL A 408 -31.89 12.19 32.53
CA VAL A 408 -31.48 13.06 31.42
C VAL A 408 -32.52 13.00 30.29
N LEU A 409 -32.92 11.81 29.83
CA LEU A 409 -33.95 11.66 28.79
C LEU A 409 -35.29 12.25 29.21
N ALA A 410 -35.75 12.00 30.44
CA ALA A 410 -37.00 12.56 30.96
C ALA A 410 -37.00 14.10 30.98
N ARG A 411 -35.89 14.72 31.40
CA ARG A 411 -35.75 16.19 31.39
C ARG A 411 -35.56 16.77 29.98
N CYS A 412 -34.90 16.06 29.07
CA CYS A 412 -34.77 16.47 27.67
C CYS A 412 -36.10 16.34 26.89
N LYS A 413 -36.96 15.36 27.22
CA LYS A 413 -38.32 15.26 26.67
C LYS A 413 -39.23 16.42 27.07
N ALA A 414 -38.95 17.09 28.19
CA ALA A 414 -39.71 18.24 28.67
C ALA A 414 -39.31 19.58 28.01
N GLN A 415 -38.34 19.57 27.09
CA GLN A 415 -37.91 20.73 26.31
C GLN A 415 -38.28 20.55 24.84
N CYS A 416 -38.75 21.62 24.19
CA CYS A 416 -38.99 21.64 22.74
C CYS A 416 -37.68 21.41 21.97
N ASN A 417 -37.76 20.93 20.72
CA ASN A 417 -36.61 20.70 19.84
C ASN A 417 -35.49 19.83 20.45
N SER A 418 -35.85 18.66 20.94
CA SER A 418 -34.96 17.68 21.58
C SER A 418 -33.88 17.06 20.66
N ALA A 419 -33.95 17.26 19.34
CA ALA A 419 -33.08 16.61 18.36
C ALA A 419 -31.57 16.80 18.59
N LEU A 420 -31.11 18.03 18.84
CA LEU A 420 -29.71 18.32 19.16
C LEU A 420 -29.27 17.59 20.45
N LEU A 421 -30.09 17.65 21.49
CA LEU A 421 -29.85 16.97 22.76
C LEU A 421 -29.75 15.44 22.59
N LEU A 422 -30.65 14.85 21.79
CA LEU A 422 -30.63 13.43 21.46
C LEU A 422 -29.35 13.03 20.71
N ASN A 423 -28.85 13.85 19.78
CA ASN A 423 -27.58 13.59 19.12
C ASN A 423 -26.42 13.51 20.12
N SER A 424 -26.30 14.51 21.00
CA SER A 424 -25.20 14.58 21.97
C SER A 424 -25.33 13.52 23.06
N ILE A 425 -26.55 13.14 23.47
CA ILE A 425 -26.78 11.98 24.35
C ILE A 425 -26.27 10.68 23.71
N MET A 426 -26.66 10.40 22.46
CA MET A 426 -26.18 9.20 21.75
C MET A 426 -24.66 9.21 21.49
N THR A 427 -24.05 10.39 21.39
CA THR A 427 -22.60 10.55 21.18
C THR A 427 -21.79 10.40 22.48
N ALA A 428 -22.37 10.74 23.64
CA ALA A 428 -21.67 10.82 24.92
C ALA A 428 -21.92 9.64 25.87
N PHE A 429 -23.11 9.04 25.85
CA PHE A 429 -23.42 7.87 26.69
C PHE A 429 -22.87 6.58 26.08
N ARG A 430 -22.74 5.54 26.92
CA ARG A 430 -22.26 4.23 26.51
C ARG A 430 -23.18 3.62 25.43
N PRO A 431 -22.64 3.12 24.30
CA PRO A 431 -23.43 2.51 23.23
C PRO A 431 -24.39 1.41 23.71
N GLU A 432 -23.99 0.64 24.73
CA GLU A 432 -24.80 -0.41 25.35
C GLU A 432 -26.12 0.13 25.93
N PHE A 433 -26.09 1.29 26.60
CA PHE A 433 -27.30 1.93 27.17
C PHE A 433 -28.20 2.52 26.08
N VAL A 434 -27.61 3.02 24.99
CA VAL A 434 -28.36 3.51 23.81
C VAL A 434 -29.00 2.34 23.05
N ALA A 435 -28.28 1.23 22.90
CA ALA A 435 -28.74 0.04 22.19
C ALA A 435 -29.91 -0.66 22.89
N TYR A 436 -29.87 -0.78 24.22
CA TYR A 436 -31.00 -1.32 25.01
C TYR A 436 -32.32 -0.56 24.77
N ARG A 437 -32.23 0.72 24.44
CA ARG A 437 -33.34 1.68 24.30
C ARG A 437 -33.57 2.12 22.85
N ALA A 438 -33.05 1.37 21.87
CA ALA A 438 -33.02 1.80 20.48
C ALA A 438 -34.42 2.12 19.90
N LEU A 439 -35.48 1.41 20.33
CA LEU A 439 -36.86 1.74 19.94
C LEU A 439 -37.33 3.08 20.48
N GLU A 440 -36.95 3.44 21.70
CA GLU A 440 -37.29 4.73 22.30
C GLU A 440 -36.62 5.87 21.52
N PHE A 441 -35.32 5.76 21.24
CA PHE A 441 -34.59 6.73 20.42
C PHE A 441 -35.19 6.88 19.02
N VAL A 442 -35.54 5.78 18.33
CA VAL A 442 -36.18 5.85 17.01
C VAL A 442 -37.57 6.52 17.06
N SER A 443 -38.35 6.29 18.13
CA SER A 443 -39.64 6.97 18.30
C SER A 443 -39.47 8.48 18.51
N LEU A 444 -38.54 8.89 19.39
CA LEU A 444 -38.25 10.31 19.64
C LEU A 444 -37.69 11.00 18.39
N MET A 445 -36.82 10.34 17.62
CA MET A 445 -36.26 10.86 16.37
C MET A 445 -37.29 11.01 15.24
N ARG A 446 -38.38 10.22 15.26
CA ARG A 446 -39.51 10.37 14.34
C ARG A 446 -40.32 11.62 14.66
N ASP A 447 -40.51 11.88 15.96
CA ASP A 447 -41.43 12.91 16.49
C ASP A 447 -40.79 14.30 16.62
N CYS A 448 -39.46 14.42 16.42
CA CYS A 448 -38.78 15.70 16.20
C CYS A 448 -39.17 16.36 14.85
N ASP A 449 -39.10 17.69 14.78
CA ASP A 449 -39.24 18.43 13.52
C ASP A 449 -38.07 18.22 12.55
N ASP A 450 -38.35 18.25 11.25
CA ASP A 450 -37.33 18.19 10.19
C ASP A 450 -36.60 19.54 9.98
N ALA A 451 -37.18 20.65 10.44
CA ALA A 451 -36.67 22.01 10.21
C ALA A 451 -35.58 22.46 11.21
N SER A 452 -35.49 21.85 12.40
CA SER A 452 -34.59 22.29 13.46
C SER A 452 -33.22 21.61 13.43
N PHE A 453 -33.15 20.28 13.21
CA PHE A 453 -31.88 19.55 13.18
C PHE A 453 -31.93 18.38 12.18
N PRO A 454 -30.85 18.13 11.41
CA PRO A 454 -30.83 17.10 10.37
C PRO A 454 -31.02 15.67 10.93
N LYS A 455 -32.20 15.07 10.71
CA LYS A 455 -32.49 13.66 11.08
C LYS A 455 -31.50 12.66 10.46
N HIS A 456 -30.89 13.00 9.33
CA HIS A 456 -29.82 12.22 8.70
C HIS A 456 -28.57 12.09 9.57
N VAL A 457 -28.29 13.05 10.46
CA VAL A 457 -27.22 12.98 11.46
C VAL A 457 -27.64 12.08 12.62
N LEU A 458 -28.87 12.25 13.15
CA LEU A 458 -29.40 11.43 14.24
C LEU A 458 -29.35 9.92 13.92
N LEU A 459 -29.82 9.54 12.72
CA LEU A 459 -29.79 8.15 12.25
C LEU A 459 -28.36 7.62 12.06
N ARG A 460 -27.42 8.47 11.65
CA ARG A 460 -26.00 8.13 11.53
C ARG A 460 -25.33 7.92 12.89
N THR A 461 -25.68 8.73 13.89
CA THR A 461 -25.19 8.61 15.27
C THR A 461 -25.77 7.36 15.94
N LEU A 462 -27.09 7.14 15.82
CA LEU A 462 -27.74 5.91 16.29
C LEU A 462 -27.14 4.66 15.63
N GLY A 463 -26.91 4.69 14.31
CA GLY A 463 -26.26 3.59 13.58
C GLY A 463 -24.84 3.28 14.09
N LEU A 464 -24.05 4.30 14.45
CA LEU A 464 -22.74 4.11 15.10
C LEU A 464 -22.87 3.36 16.43
N CYS A 465 -23.80 3.77 17.31
CA CYS A 465 -24.03 3.08 18.58
C CYS A 465 -24.40 1.61 18.34
N LEU A 466 -25.29 1.36 17.38
CA LEU A 466 -25.82 0.03 17.05
C LEU A 466 -24.85 -0.85 16.22
N VAL A 467 -23.67 -0.34 15.83
CA VAL A 467 -22.53 -1.13 15.33
C VAL A 467 -21.61 -1.55 16.47
N LEU A 468 -21.57 -0.80 17.58
CA LEU A 468 -20.72 -1.07 18.74
C LEU A 468 -21.42 -1.97 19.79
N ALA A 469 -22.75 -1.86 19.92
CA ALA A 469 -23.57 -2.71 20.78
C ALA A 469 -24.88 -3.08 20.07
N ASP A 470 -25.19 -4.38 19.97
CA ASP A 470 -26.44 -4.85 19.36
C ASP A 470 -27.64 -4.57 20.28
N PRO A 471 -28.81 -4.14 19.74
CA PRO A 471 -30.02 -3.99 20.54
C PRO A 471 -30.64 -5.36 20.88
N PRO A 472 -31.57 -5.44 21.85
CA PRO A 472 -32.22 -6.68 22.26
C PRO A 472 -32.88 -7.43 21.10
N GLU A 473 -32.86 -8.76 21.12
CA GLU A 473 -33.14 -9.59 19.94
C GLU A 473 -34.55 -9.34 19.35
N ASP A 474 -35.56 -9.25 20.22
CA ASP A 474 -36.95 -8.94 19.86
C ASP A 474 -37.12 -7.55 19.23
N GLN A 475 -36.24 -6.61 19.60
CA GLN A 475 -36.29 -5.22 19.13
C GLN A 475 -35.59 -5.03 17.79
N ARG A 476 -34.54 -5.81 17.47
CA ARG A 476 -33.69 -5.63 16.25
C ARG A 476 -34.49 -5.37 14.98
N ARG A 477 -35.47 -6.24 14.66
CA ARG A 477 -36.31 -6.12 13.45
C ARG A 477 -37.21 -4.88 13.48
N GLN A 478 -37.72 -4.51 14.65
CA GLN A 478 -38.58 -3.34 14.82
C GLN A 478 -37.79 -2.03 14.70
N VAL A 479 -36.61 -1.96 15.32
CA VAL A 479 -35.65 -0.85 15.17
C VAL A 479 -35.30 -0.65 13.71
N LEU A 480 -34.89 -1.71 13.02
CA LEU A 480 -34.59 -1.68 11.58
C LEU A 480 -35.78 -1.21 10.74
N SER A 481 -36.98 -1.74 10.96
CA SER A 481 -38.17 -1.35 10.19
C SER A 481 -38.57 0.12 10.40
N GLN A 482 -38.47 0.62 11.63
CA GLN A 482 -38.81 2.01 11.95
C GLN A 482 -37.72 3.00 11.51
N ALA A 483 -36.44 2.67 11.71
CA ALA A 483 -35.32 3.44 11.17
C ALA A 483 -35.38 3.49 9.64
N TRP A 484 -35.71 2.37 8.97
CA TRP A 484 -35.88 2.36 7.51
C TRP A 484 -37.03 3.26 7.05
N LYS A 485 -38.16 3.30 7.76
CA LYS A 485 -39.27 4.24 7.47
C LYS A 485 -38.87 5.72 7.63
N ALA A 486 -37.84 6.03 8.41
CA ALA A 486 -37.25 7.37 8.48
C ALA A 486 -36.24 7.61 7.34
N ILE A 487 -35.33 6.66 7.09
CA ILE A 487 -34.34 6.73 5.98
C ILE A 487 -35.03 6.85 4.62
N ALA A 488 -36.13 6.13 4.40
CA ALA A 488 -36.91 6.15 3.16
C ALA A 488 -37.49 7.55 2.81
N LYS A 489 -37.62 8.45 3.79
CA LYS A 489 -38.05 9.85 3.59
C LYS A 489 -36.90 10.81 3.31
N LEU A 490 -35.66 10.40 3.56
CA LEU A 490 -34.47 11.23 3.37
C LEU A 490 -33.92 11.05 1.96
N ARG A 491 -33.76 12.16 1.22
CA ARG A 491 -33.18 12.17 -0.13
C ARG A 491 -31.66 11.93 -0.15
N SER A 492 -30.97 11.92 1.00
CA SER A 492 -29.51 11.77 1.07
C SER A 492 -29.08 10.32 1.39
N PRO A 493 -28.29 9.65 0.51
CA PRO A 493 -27.87 8.26 0.71
C PRO A 493 -26.82 8.08 1.83
N ALA A 494 -26.24 9.16 2.34
CA ALA A 494 -25.22 9.19 3.40
C ALA A 494 -25.59 8.48 4.71
N VAL A 495 -26.87 8.13 4.91
CA VAL A 495 -27.41 7.53 6.14
C VAL A 495 -27.37 6.00 6.12
N SER A 496 -27.48 5.39 4.94
CA SER A 496 -28.04 4.02 4.83
C SER A 496 -27.12 2.90 5.32
N CYS A 497 -25.79 3.06 5.21
CA CYS A 497 -24.85 1.94 5.34
C CYS A 497 -23.89 2.09 6.53
N ARG A 498 -24.47 2.26 7.72
CA ARG A 498 -23.78 2.22 9.02
C ARG A 498 -24.48 1.34 10.05
N TYR A 499 -25.22 0.33 9.62
CA TYR A 499 -25.80 -0.70 10.48
C TYR A 499 -25.15 -2.06 10.22
N ARG A 500 -24.92 -2.86 11.27
CA ARG A 500 -24.38 -4.22 11.17
C ARG A 500 -25.51 -5.21 10.83
N CYS A 501 -26.05 -5.15 9.61
CA CYS A 501 -27.09 -6.09 9.16
C CYS A 501 -26.52 -7.52 9.09
N GLY A 502 -26.78 -8.34 10.10
CA GLY A 502 -26.23 -9.70 10.23
C GLY A 502 -26.73 -10.69 9.18
N HIS A 503 -27.82 -10.38 8.46
CA HIS A 503 -28.40 -11.28 7.45
C HIS A 503 -28.29 -10.71 6.04
N VAL A 504 -27.81 -11.54 5.12
CA VAL A 504 -27.72 -11.28 3.66
C VAL A 504 -29.03 -10.74 3.07
N ARG A 505 -30.19 -11.23 3.54
CA ARG A 505 -31.52 -10.77 3.09
C ARG A 505 -31.87 -9.35 3.57
N GLU A 506 -31.41 -8.94 4.76
CA GLU A 506 -31.63 -7.59 5.29
C GLU A 506 -30.73 -6.58 4.55
N VAL A 507 -29.53 -7.02 4.14
CA VAL A 507 -28.64 -6.27 3.25
C VAL A 507 -29.25 -6.10 1.86
N ASP A 508 -29.64 -7.17 1.17
CA ASP A 508 -30.19 -7.07 -0.20
C ASP A 508 -31.48 -6.23 -0.25
N ALA A 509 -32.38 -6.37 0.73
CA ALA A 509 -33.58 -5.55 0.83
C ALA A 509 -33.25 -4.03 0.96
N LEU A 510 -32.17 -3.69 1.66
CA LEU A 510 -31.67 -2.33 1.80
C LEU A 510 -31.02 -1.82 0.51
N LEU A 511 -30.26 -2.66 -0.20
CA LEU A 511 -29.71 -2.34 -1.53
C LEU A 511 -30.84 -2.08 -2.54
N GLY A 512 -31.84 -2.96 -2.61
CA GLY A 512 -33.00 -2.79 -3.49
C GLY A 512 -33.86 -1.59 -3.13
N ALA A 513 -33.92 -1.19 -1.87
CA ALA A 513 -34.58 0.04 -1.46
C ALA A 513 -33.78 1.30 -1.86
N LEU A 514 -32.44 1.29 -1.69
CA LEU A 514 -31.55 2.35 -2.19
C LEU A 514 -31.65 2.53 -3.72
N VAL A 515 -31.59 1.43 -4.47
CA VAL A 515 -31.76 1.44 -5.94
C VAL A 515 -33.08 2.11 -6.33
N ARG A 516 -34.19 1.75 -5.67
CA ARG A 516 -35.51 2.34 -5.91
C ARG A 516 -35.62 3.83 -5.53
N GLN A 517 -34.82 4.33 -4.57
CA GLN A 517 -34.77 5.76 -4.25
C GLN A 517 -33.89 6.57 -5.23
N LEU A 518 -32.79 5.99 -5.71
CA LEU A 518 -31.77 6.73 -6.47
C LEU A 518 -32.05 6.78 -7.98
N VAL A 519 -32.75 5.77 -8.53
CA VAL A 519 -33.07 5.67 -9.96
C VAL A 519 -34.01 6.79 -10.46
N PRO A 520 -35.13 7.13 -9.80
CA PRO A 520 -36.12 8.06 -10.37
C PRO A 520 -35.60 9.49 -10.58
N ASP A 521 -34.92 10.05 -9.57
CA ASP A 521 -34.43 11.44 -9.56
C ASP A 521 -32.98 11.55 -10.13
N ARG A 522 -32.37 10.45 -10.61
CA ARG A 522 -30.93 10.30 -10.91
C ARG A 522 -29.97 10.75 -9.80
N ALA A 523 -30.41 10.71 -8.54
CA ALA A 523 -29.66 11.21 -7.39
C ALA A 523 -28.31 10.48 -7.15
N TYR A 524 -28.08 9.32 -7.79
CA TYR A 524 -26.78 8.64 -7.79
C TYR A 524 -25.66 9.48 -8.38
N GLU A 525 -25.94 10.37 -9.36
CA GLU A 525 -24.93 11.21 -10.04
C GLU A 525 -24.32 12.26 -9.08
N GLN A 526 -25.08 12.68 -8.07
CA GLN A 526 -24.65 13.69 -7.08
C GLN A 526 -23.80 13.10 -5.95
N HIS A 527 -23.86 11.79 -5.72
CA HIS A 527 -23.25 11.13 -4.55
C HIS A 527 -22.41 9.85 -4.85
N PRO A 528 -21.67 9.75 -5.96
CA PRO A 528 -21.04 8.49 -6.39
C PRO A 528 -19.97 7.97 -5.41
N GLN A 529 -19.21 8.85 -4.75
CA GLN A 529 -18.25 8.44 -3.71
C GLN A 529 -18.92 7.83 -2.47
N GLN A 530 -20.16 8.20 -2.16
CA GLN A 530 -20.89 7.62 -1.03
C GLN A 530 -21.32 6.19 -1.37
N LEU A 531 -21.77 5.96 -2.60
CA LEU A 531 -22.15 4.64 -3.12
C LEU A 531 -20.95 3.69 -3.24
N ALA A 532 -19.77 4.18 -3.67
CA ALA A 532 -18.53 3.38 -3.64
C ALA A 532 -18.18 2.92 -2.21
N ARG A 533 -18.30 3.81 -1.21
CA ARG A 533 -18.09 3.47 0.21
C ARG A 533 -19.12 2.50 0.78
N VAL A 534 -20.33 2.41 0.20
CA VAL A 534 -21.28 1.34 0.52
C VAL A 534 -20.70 0.00 0.11
N VAL A 535 -20.27 -0.15 -1.15
CA VAL A 535 -19.66 -1.39 -1.68
C VAL A 535 -18.45 -1.81 -0.84
N GLU A 536 -17.53 -0.88 -0.56
CA GLU A 536 -16.34 -1.14 0.29
C GLU A 536 -16.70 -1.70 1.68
N ARG A 537 -17.81 -1.25 2.29
CA ARG A 537 -18.25 -1.73 3.61
C ARG A 537 -19.02 -3.04 3.55
N LEU A 538 -19.74 -3.32 2.46
CA LEU A 538 -20.38 -4.63 2.25
C LEU A 538 -19.31 -5.74 2.19
N LEU A 539 -18.22 -5.50 1.45
CA LEU A 539 -17.10 -6.44 1.30
C LEU A 539 -16.31 -6.71 2.59
N GLN A 540 -16.43 -5.84 3.60
CA GLN A 540 -15.86 -6.04 4.94
C GLN A 540 -16.74 -6.92 5.85
N HIS A 541 -18.00 -7.14 5.50
CA HIS A 541 -18.97 -7.88 6.31
C HIS A 541 -19.47 -9.18 5.63
N VAL A 542 -19.56 -9.19 4.30
CA VAL A 542 -19.95 -10.37 3.51
C VAL A 542 -18.70 -10.98 2.90
N THR A 543 -18.19 -12.06 3.52
CA THR A 543 -17.00 -12.80 3.07
C THR A 543 -17.30 -13.98 2.14
N ASP A 544 -18.58 -14.36 2.03
CA ASP A 544 -19.05 -15.41 1.12
C ASP A 544 -19.49 -14.77 -0.21
N PHE A 545 -18.62 -14.86 -1.22
CA PHE A 545 -18.89 -14.30 -2.55
C PHE A 545 -20.08 -14.96 -3.26
N GLY A 546 -20.40 -16.23 -2.97
CA GLY A 546 -21.60 -16.88 -3.49
C GLY A 546 -22.87 -16.18 -2.99
N ARG A 547 -22.91 -15.85 -1.68
CA ARG A 547 -24.01 -15.08 -1.09
C ARG A 547 -24.05 -13.62 -1.54
N LEU A 548 -22.89 -13.01 -1.81
CA LEU A 548 -22.81 -11.63 -2.31
C LEU A 548 -23.33 -11.53 -3.75
N CYS A 549 -22.91 -12.44 -4.64
CA CYS A 549 -23.35 -12.47 -6.03
C CYS A 549 -24.80 -12.97 -6.20
N ALA A 550 -25.36 -13.65 -5.17
CA ALA A 550 -26.78 -14.00 -5.08
C ALA A 550 -27.69 -12.87 -4.55
N MET A 551 -27.16 -11.68 -4.26
CA MET A 551 -27.98 -10.50 -3.97
C MET A 551 -28.49 -9.90 -5.30
N GLU A 552 -29.81 -9.94 -5.52
CA GLU A 552 -30.46 -9.41 -6.73
C GLU A 552 -30.10 -7.94 -6.99
N HIS A 553 -29.84 -7.16 -5.94
CA HIS A 553 -29.65 -5.71 -6.02
C HIS A 553 -28.18 -5.26 -5.95
N PHE A 554 -27.22 -6.19 -5.78
CA PHE A 554 -25.80 -5.86 -5.65
C PHE A 554 -25.14 -5.43 -6.98
N LEU A 555 -25.29 -6.23 -8.04
CA LEU A 555 -24.79 -5.86 -9.37
C LEU A 555 -25.47 -4.60 -9.94
N PRO A 556 -26.82 -4.44 -9.83
CA PRO A 556 -27.47 -3.17 -10.18
C PRO A 556 -26.88 -1.95 -9.47
N LEU A 557 -26.50 -2.03 -8.19
CA LEU A 557 -25.89 -0.90 -7.49
C LEU A 557 -24.52 -0.50 -8.08
N LEU A 558 -23.72 -1.47 -8.54
CA LEU A 558 -22.44 -1.22 -9.23
C LEU A 558 -22.64 -0.61 -10.63
N ASP A 559 -23.77 -0.89 -11.28
CA ASP A 559 -24.12 -0.34 -12.59
C ASP A 559 -24.85 1.01 -12.53
N LEU A 560 -25.36 1.41 -11.36
CA LEU A 560 -25.79 2.81 -11.09
C LEU A 560 -24.61 3.78 -10.93
N LEU A 561 -23.40 3.29 -10.69
CA LEU A 561 -22.23 4.17 -10.65
C LEU A 561 -21.90 4.67 -12.07
N PRO A 562 -21.58 5.97 -12.28
CA PRO A 562 -21.26 6.50 -13.61
C PRO A 562 -20.14 5.70 -14.29
N ARG A 563 -20.34 5.35 -15.57
CA ARG A 563 -19.45 4.42 -16.30
C ARG A 563 -18.00 4.88 -16.37
N GLU A 564 -17.79 6.18 -16.55
CA GLU A 564 -16.47 6.85 -16.62
C GLU A 564 -16.04 7.43 -15.26
N GLY A 565 -16.79 7.16 -14.19
CA GLY A 565 -16.53 7.69 -12.86
C GLY A 565 -15.50 6.86 -12.08
N ASP A 566 -14.47 7.53 -11.55
CA ASP A 566 -13.50 6.99 -10.58
C ASP A 566 -14.17 6.21 -9.43
N ALA A 567 -15.37 6.60 -9.00
CA ALA A 567 -16.16 5.86 -8.01
C ALA A 567 -16.52 4.42 -8.44
N ARG A 568 -16.86 4.21 -9.72
CA ARG A 568 -17.13 2.86 -10.27
C ARG A 568 -15.85 2.04 -10.34
N VAL A 569 -14.78 2.65 -10.83
CA VAL A 569 -13.45 2.02 -10.89
C VAL A 569 -12.97 1.60 -9.50
N ARG A 570 -13.10 2.47 -8.49
CA ARG A 570 -12.79 2.15 -7.08
C ARG A 570 -13.66 1.02 -6.54
N GLY A 571 -14.97 1.06 -6.77
CA GLY A 571 -15.89 -0.02 -6.36
C GLY A 571 -15.50 -1.37 -6.96
N CYS A 572 -15.26 -1.42 -8.28
CA CYS A 572 -14.86 -2.64 -8.96
C CYS A 572 -13.45 -3.13 -8.54
N LYS A 573 -12.47 -2.23 -8.35
CA LYS A 573 -11.14 -2.56 -7.80
C LYS A 573 -11.27 -3.15 -6.40
N ALA A 574 -12.13 -2.60 -5.55
CA ALA A 574 -12.39 -3.10 -4.20
C ALA A 574 -13.04 -4.50 -4.20
N VAL A 575 -14.06 -4.74 -5.05
CA VAL A 575 -14.68 -6.07 -5.21
C VAL A 575 -13.63 -7.11 -5.63
N MET A 576 -12.81 -6.78 -6.63
CA MET A 576 -11.78 -7.69 -7.14
C MET A 576 -10.68 -7.95 -6.10
N ALA A 577 -10.21 -6.92 -5.39
CA ALA A 577 -9.20 -7.07 -4.33
C ALA A 577 -9.73 -7.88 -3.13
N ALA A 578 -10.99 -7.66 -2.72
CA ALA A 578 -11.63 -8.44 -1.67
C ALA A 578 -11.77 -9.93 -2.05
N PHE A 579 -12.14 -10.22 -3.30
CA PHE A 579 -12.17 -11.59 -3.83
C PHE A 579 -10.80 -12.26 -3.74
N LEU A 580 -9.72 -11.59 -4.17
CA LEU A 580 -8.37 -12.17 -4.15
C LEU A 580 -7.79 -12.39 -2.75
N ALA A 581 -8.18 -11.56 -1.78
CA ALA A 581 -7.77 -11.67 -0.38
C ALA A 581 -8.54 -12.78 0.38
N GLN A 582 -9.84 -12.92 0.11
CA GLN A 582 -10.73 -13.84 0.82
C GLN A 582 -10.74 -15.24 0.16
N GLN A 583 -10.85 -15.31 -1.17
CA GLN A 583 -10.95 -16.55 -1.93
C GLN A 583 -9.56 -17.16 -2.17
N LYS A 584 -9.20 -18.19 -1.41
CA LYS A 584 -7.92 -18.92 -1.55
C LYS A 584 -8.00 -20.12 -2.50
N GLU A 585 -9.13 -20.82 -2.51
CA GLU A 585 -9.38 -21.99 -3.35
C GLU A 585 -10.00 -21.61 -4.71
N PRO A 586 -9.83 -22.43 -5.77
CA PRO A 586 -10.37 -22.12 -7.09
C PRO A 586 -11.89 -22.28 -7.15
N THR A 587 -12.58 -21.23 -7.60
CA THR A 587 -14.04 -21.16 -7.69
C THR A 587 -14.57 -21.85 -8.95
N ARG A 588 -15.77 -22.44 -8.84
CA ARG A 588 -16.54 -23.05 -9.95
C ARG A 588 -17.97 -22.54 -10.09
N ASP A 589 -18.44 -21.73 -9.13
CA ASP A 589 -19.80 -21.19 -9.12
C ASP A 589 -20.03 -20.28 -10.34
N PRO A 590 -20.92 -20.63 -11.29
CA PRO A 590 -21.18 -19.84 -12.49
C PRO A 590 -21.66 -18.41 -12.17
N LEU A 591 -22.36 -18.21 -11.04
CA LEU A 591 -22.88 -16.90 -10.65
C LEU A 591 -21.75 -15.96 -10.23
N VAL A 592 -20.82 -16.44 -9.40
CA VAL A 592 -19.62 -15.70 -8.99
C VAL A 592 -18.71 -15.44 -10.19
N LEU A 593 -18.53 -16.42 -11.08
CA LEU A 593 -17.72 -16.26 -12.29
C LEU A 593 -18.32 -15.24 -13.26
N HIS A 594 -19.64 -15.25 -13.49
CA HIS A 594 -20.32 -14.25 -14.31
C HIS A 594 -20.25 -12.85 -13.69
N ALA A 595 -20.51 -12.72 -12.39
CA ALA A 595 -20.43 -11.46 -11.66
C ALA A 595 -19.02 -10.84 -11.71
N LEU A 596 -17.97 -11.65 -11.48
CA LEU A 596 -16.58 -11.18 -11.55
C LEU A 596 -16.12 -10.90 -12.98
N MET A 597 -16.65 -11.61 -13.99
CA MET A 597 -16.42 -11.28 -15.40
C MET A 597 -17.02 -9.90 -15.74
N HIS A 598 -18.24 -9.59 -15.29
CA HIS A 598 -18.87 -8.28 -15.47
C HIS A 598 -18.09 -7.16 -14.77
N VAL A 599 -17.67 -7.38 -13.51
CA VAL A 599 -16.80 -6.46 -12.77
C VAL A 599 -15.45 -6.26 -13.47
N GLY A 600 -14.86 -7.34 -14.00
CA GLY A 600 -13.63 -7.29 -14.79
C GLY A 600 -13.79 -6.50 -16.10
N GLN A 601 -14.91 -6.68 -16.81
CA GLN A 601 -15.24 -5.91 -18.01
C GLN A 601 -15.45 -4.43 -17.69
N ALA A 602 -16.07 -4.10 -16.56
CA ALA A 602 -16.20 -2.72 -16.08
C ALA A 602 -14.83 -2.08 -15.73
N LEU A 603 -13.86 -2.85 -15.22
CA LEU A 603 -12.48 -2.40 -15.03
C LEU A 603 -11.75 -2.21 -16.37
N HIS A 604 -11.83 -3.17 -17.28
CA HIS A 604 -11.21 -3.10 -18.60
C HIS A 604 -11.74 -1.91 -19.40
N ALA A 605 -13.05 -1.68 -19.40
CA ALA A 605 -13.69 -0.54 -20.08
C ALA A 605 -13.35 0.84 -19.47
N SER A 606 -12.67 0.90 -18.32
CA SER A 606 -12.16 2.17 -17.77
C SER A 606 -10.76 2.55 -18.30
N LEU A 607 -10.07 1.64 -18.99
CA LEU A 607 -8.70 1.83 -19.49
C LEU A 607 -8.68 2.56 -20.84
N ASN A 608 -8.91 3.87 -20.81
CA ASN A 608 -8.78 4.74 -21.97
C ASN A 608 -7.32 4.88 -22.46
N ALA A 609 -7.13 5.45 -23.65
CA ALA A 609 -5.81 5.70 -24.25
C ALA A 609 -4.88 6.54 -23.35
N LEU A 610 -5.46 7.44 -22.54
CA LEU A 610 -4.78 8.31 -21.57
C LEU A 610 -4.56 7.68 -20.18
N ALA A 611 -5.02 6.45 -19.94
CA ALA A 611 -4.83 5.79 -18.64
C ALA A 611 -3.35 5.50 -18.37
N LEU A 612 -2.90 5.80 -17.14
CA LEU A 612 -1.51 5.62 -16.71
C LEU A 612 -1.08 4.14 -16.76
N GLU A 613 0.19 3.91 -17.02
CA GLU A 613 0.75 2.55 -17.10
C GLU A 613 0.60 1.79 -15.77
N ASP A 614 0.78 2.46 -14.63
CA ASP A 614 0.55 1.86 -13.30
C ASP A 614 -0.90 1.42 -13.09
N GLU A 615 -1.89 2.15 -13.62
CA GLU A 615 -3.29 1.75 -13.55
C GLU A 615 -3.58 0.53 -14.43
N ARG A 616 -3.01 0.49 -15.64
CA ARG A 616 -3.06 -0.68 -16.53
C ARG A 616 -2.39 -1.89 -15.88
N ARG A 617 -1.24 -1.70 -15.23
CA ARG A 617 -0.47 -2.73 -14.52
C ARG A 617 -1.26 -3.26 -13.32
N HIS A 618 -1.86 -2.39 -12.51
CA HIS A 618 -2.67 -2.76 -11.35
C HIS A 618 -3.97 -3.48 -11.73
N ILE A 619 -4.73 -2.97 -12.71
CA ILE A 619 -5.94 -3.65 -13.22
C ILE A 619 -5.57 -5.00 -13.88
N GLY A 620 -4.46 -5.06 -14.62
CA GLY A 620 -3.90 -6.30 -15.13
C GLY A 620 -3.57 -7.32 -14.04
N GLN A 621 -2.92 -6.91 -12.95
CA GLN A 621 -2.62 -7.77 -11.80
C GLN A 621 -3.90 -8.32 -11.13
N LEU A 622 -4.93 -7.48 -10.94
CA LEU A 622 -6.23 -7.90 -10.39
C LEU A 622 -6.93 -8.92 -11.30
N LEU A 623 -6.89 -8.72 -12.62
CA LEU A 623 -7.49 -9.64 -13.60
C LEU A 623 -6.71 -10.96 -13.70
N CYS A 624 -5.37 -10.94 -13.74
CA CYS A 624 -4.55 -12.15 -13.70
C CYS A 624 -4.77 -12.94 -12.40
N GLY A 625 -4.88 -12.24 -11.27
CA GLY A 625 -5.25 -12.85 -9.99
C GLY A 625 -6.61 -13.55 -10.05
N PHE A 626 -7.62 -12.93 -10.66
CA PHE A 626 -8.94 -13.52 -10.84
C PHE A 626 -8.88 -14.80 -11.67
N LEU A 627 -8.20 -14.78 -12.83
CA LEU A 627 -8.04 -15.96 -13.68
C LEU A 627 -7.38 -17.14 -12.96
N GLN A 628 -6.34 -16.88 -12.16
CA GLN A 628 -5.67 -17.91 -11.34
C GLN A 628 -6.57 -18.52 -10.25
N ARG A 629 -7.71 -17.90 -9.92
CA ARG A 629 -8.73 -18.41 -8.98
C ARG A 629 -9.91 -19.12 -9.67
N VAL A 630 -9.90 -19.32 -10.99
CA VAL A 630 -10.97 -20.05 -11.70
C VAL A 630 -10.49 -21.45 -12.07
N GLY A 631 -11.20 -22.50 -11.62
CA GLY A 631 -10.72 -23.87 -11.79
C GLY A 631 -11.79 -24.95 -11.84
N PHE A 632 -12.25 -25.29 -13.05
CA PHE A 632 -13.22 -26.37 -13.34
C PHE A 632 -12.68 -27.80 -13.11
N GLY A 633 -11.43 -27.94 -12.65
CA GLY A 633 -10.88 -29.22 -12.16
C GLY A 633 -10.47 -30.18 -13.28
N ARG A 634 -11.39 -31.06 -13.69
CA ARG A 634 -11.15 -32.05 -14.77
C ARG A 634 -11.87 -31.71 -16.08
N ASP A 635 -12.79 -30.76 -16.06
CA ASP A 635 -13.60 -30.37 -17.22
C ASP A 635 -12.83 -29.38 -18.11
N PHE A 636 -11.79 -29.91 -18.75
CA PHE A 636 -10.81 -29.13 -19.52
C PHE A 636 -11.45 -28.31 -20.66
N GLU A 637 -12.52 -28.83 -21.27
CA GLU A 637 -13.29 -28.13 -22.32
C GLU A 637 -13.98 -26.86 -21.76
N GLN A 638 -14.55 -26.92 -20.55
CA GLN A 638 -15.17 -25.75 -19.90
C GLN A 638 -14.12 -24.73 -19.45
N GLN A 639 -12.97 -25.19 -18.95
CA GLN A 639 -11.85 -24.29 -18.62
C GLN A 639 -11.32 -23.56 -19.87
N LEU A 640 -11.20 -24.26 -21.01
CA LEU A 640 -10.75 -23.65 -22.26
C LEU A 640 -11.79 -22.67 -22.82
N ALA A 641 -13.09 -22.97 -22.73
CA ALA A 641 -14.16 -22.04 -23.09
C ALA A 641 -14.07 -20.74 -22.27
N PHE A 642 -13.94 -20.85 -20.94
CA PHE A 642 -13.74 -19.69 -20.07
C PHE A 642 -12.51 -18.85 -20.44
N TYR A 643 -11.40 -19.48 -20.87
CA TYR A 643 -10.23 -18.74 -21.38
C TYR A 643 -10.45 -18.07 -22.74
N VAL A 644 -11.35 -18.59 -23.59
CA VAL A 644 -11.80 -17.90 -24.81
C VAL A 644 -12.64 -16.66 -24.46
N ASP A 645 -13.58 -16.79 -23.52
CA ASP A 645 -14.44 -15.69 -23.07
C ASP A 645 -13.62 -14.58 -22.39
N ALA A 646 -12.72 -14.95 -21.47
CA ALA A 646 -11.79 -14.03 -20.81
C ALA A 646 -10.90 -13.29 -21.81
N ARG A 647 -10.41 -13.98 -22.86
CA ARG A 647 -9.63 -13.36 -23.92
C ARG A 647 -10.45 -12.34 -24.72
N ALA A 648 -11.71 -12.66 -25.01
CA ALA A 648 -12.61 -11.73 -25.72
C ALA A 648 -12.95 -10.50 -24.85
N ALA A 649 -13.06 -10.67 -23.53
CA ALA A 649 -13.35 -9.60 -22.58
C ALA A 649 -12.16 -8.66 -22.32
N PHE A 650 -10.92 -9.16 -22.34
CA PHE A 650 -9.72 -8.43 -21.87
C PHE A 650 -8.65 -8.22 -22.96
N SER A 651 -9.07 -8.10 -24.22
CA SER A 651 -8.20 -8.13 -25.39
C SER A 651 -7.14 -7.02 -25.48
N ALA A 652 -7.26 -5.94 -24.71
CA ALA A 652 -6.30 -4.81 -24.70
C ALA A 652 -5.34 -4.82 -23.49
N LEU A 653 -5.26 -5.92 -22.75
CA LEU A 653 -4.33 -6.08 -21.62
C LEU A 653 -3.33 -7.21 -21.85
N ASP A 654 -2.13 -6.88 -22.35
CA ASP A 654 -1.04 -7.85 -22.55
C ASP A 654 -0.71 -8.70 -21.32
N PRO A 655 -0.68 -8.20 -20.07
CA PRO A 655 -0.44 -9.06 -18.90
C PRO A 655 -1.46 -10.19 -18.75
N VAL A 656 -2.73 -9.92 -19.10
CA VAL A 656 -3.83 -10.87 -19.04
C VAL A 656 -3.73 -11.88 -20.18
N LEU A 657 -3.36 -11.44 -21.39
CA LEU A 657 -3.10 -12.33 -22.53
C LEU A 657 -1.90 -13.24 -22.28
N VAL A 658 -0.82 -12.74 -21.67
CA VAL A 658 0.36 -13.51 -21.25
C VAL A 658 -0.03 -14.57 -20.21
N GLN A 659 -0.85 -14.21 -19.22
CA GLN A 659 -1.38 -15.17 -18.22
C GLN A 659 -2.22 -16.26 -18.89
N LEU A 660 -3.14 -15.91 -19.80
CA LEU A 660 -3.98 -16.87 -20.53
C LEU A 660 -3.16 -17.84 -21.40
N VAL A 661 -2.07 -17.39 -22.01
CA VAL A 661 -1.12 -18.26 -22.74
C VAL A 661 -0.46 -19.27 -21.79
N GLN A 662 0.01 -18.83 -20.63
CA GLN A 662 0.62 -19.71 -19.63
C GLN A 662 -0.39 -20.71 -19.03
N ASP A 663 -1.61 -20.27 -18.76
CA ASP A 663 -2.68 -21.12 -18.22
C ASP A 663 -3.17 -22.17 -19.22
N VAL A 664 -3.24 -21.85 -20.53
CA VAL A 664 -3.58 -22.84 -21.57
C VAL A 664 -2.43 -23.83 -21.78
N ASN A 665 -1.17 -23.40 -21.71
CA ASN A 665 -0.01 -24.31 -21.69
C ASN A 665 -0.10 -25.29 -20.50
N LEU A 666 -0.40 -24.78 -19.31
CA LEU A 666 -0.58 -25.58 -18.10
C LEU A 666 -1.80 -26.51 -18.17
N LEU A 667 -2.91 -26.08 -18.78
CA LEU A 667 -4.12 -26.87 -18.97
C LEU A 667 -3.87 -28.10 -19.86
N ALA A 668 -3.19 -27.93 -20.99
CA ALA A 668 -2.82 -29.04 -21.86
C ALA A 668 -1.76 -29.95 -21.20
N MET A 669 -0.79 -29.40 -20.48
CA MET A 669 0.19 -30.21 -19.72
C MET A 669 -0.47 -31.07 -18.64
N ARG A 670 -1.44 -30.51 -17.89
CA ARG A 670 -2.31 -31.27 -16.96
C ARG A 670 -3.11 -32.34 -17.69
N THR A 671 -3.58 -32.06 -18.91
CA THR A 671 -4.25 -33.03 -19.78
C THR A 671 -3.31 -34.21 -20.12
N ARG A 672 -2.05 -33.97 -20.52
CA ARG A 672 -1.05 -35.05 -20.72
C ARG A 672 -0.82 -35.85 -19.44
N GLN A 673 -0.70 -35.18 -18.28
CA GLN A 673 -0.45 -35.83 -16.99
C GLN A 673 -1.60 -36.80 -16.61
N VAL A 674 -2.86 -36.34 -16.66
CA VAL A 674 -4.04 -37.16 -16.31
C VAL A 674 -4.17 -38.39 -17.21
N ILE A 675 -3.84 -38.27 -18.49
CA ILE A 675 -3.94 -39.35 -19.49
C ILE A 675 -2.64 -40.20 -19.52
N LYS A 676 -1.62 -39.88 -18.69
CA LYS A 676 -0.29 -40.50 -18.73
C LYS A 676 0.28 -40.58 -20.17
N GLY A 677 0.07 -39.51 -20.95
CA GLY A 677 0.52 -39.38 -22.34
C GLY A 677 -0.12 -40.32 -23.38
N HIS A 678 -1.21 -41.03 -23.07
CA HIS A 678 -1.90 -41.93 -24.02
C HIS A 678 -3.15 -41.27 -24.63
N HIS A 679 -2.93 -40.19 -25.38
CA HIS A 679 -3.99 -39.31 -25.87
C HIS A 679 -5.03 -40.04 -26.74
N THR A 680 -6.29 -40.00 -26.31
CA THR A 680 -7.46 -40.40 -27.11
C THR A 680 -7.73 -39.40 -28.24
N ARG A 681 -8.46 -39.81 -29.28
CA ARG A 681 -8.87 -38.96 -30.40
C ARG A 681 -9.55 -37.65 -29.96
N LYS A 682 -10.36 -37.67 -28.90
CA LYS A 682 -10.96 -36.45 -28.31
C LYS A 682 -9.90 -35.54 -27.70
N THR A 683 -9.04 -36.09 -26.85
CA THR A 683 -8.01 -35.31 -26.14
C THR A 683 -6.91 -34.78 -27.07
N ALA A 684 -6.63 -35.47 -28.18
CA ALA A 684 -5.75 -34.97 -29.24
C ALA A 684 -6.42 -33.91 -30.14
N ALA A 685 -7.76 -33.87 -30.22
CA ALA A 685 -8.47 -32.74 -30.81
C ALA A 685 -8.45 -31.52 -29.86
N PHE A 686 -8.73 -31.72 -28.57
CA PHE A 686 -8.66 -30.68 -27.54
C PHE A 686 -7.30 -29.96 -27.52
N VAL A 687 -6.18 -30.71 -27.50
CA VAL A 687 -4.82 -30.14 -27.54
C VAL A 687 -4.63 -29.27 -28.78
N ARG A 688 -5.02 -29.73 -29.98
CA ARG A 688 -4.89 -28.93 -31.21
C ARG A 688 -5.77 -27.68 -31.23
N VAL A 689 -6.91 -27.68 -30.53
CA VAL A 689 -7.71 -26.46 -30.27
C VAL A 689 -6.98 -25.53 -29.31
N SER A 690 -6.34 -26.05 -28.25
CA SER A 690 -5.44 -25.25 -27.38
C SER A 690 -4.29 -24.62 -28.17
N CYS A 691 -3.61 -25.38 -29.05
CA CYS A 691 -2.57 -24.86 -29.94
C CYS A 691 -3.12 -23.74 -30.85
N SER A 692 -4.31 -23.93 -31.42
CA SER A 692 -4.97 -22.94 -32.28
C SER A 692 -5.32 -21.65 -31.54
N PHE A 693 -5.71 -21.75 -30.25
CA PHE A 693 -5.92 -20.60 -29.38
C PHE A 693 -4.59 -19.85 -29.13
N LEU A 694 -3.52 -20.58 -28.80
CA LEU A 694 -2.18 -20.02 -28.57
C LEU A 694 -1.64 -19.30 -29.82
N VAL A 695 -1.74 -19.91 -31.00
CA VAL A 695 -1.34 -19.28 -32.29
C VAL A 695 -2.12 -17.98 -32.49
N ARG A 696 -3.44 -17.99 -32.25
CA ARG A 696 -4.24 -16.78 -32.37
C ARG A 696 -3.91 -15.74 -31.29
N CYS A 697 -3.42 -16.14 -30.11
CA CYS A 697 -2.97 -15.21 -29.06
C CYS A 697 -1.68 -14.49 -29.44
N PHE A 698 -0.83 -15.05 -30.31
CA PHE A 698 0.52 -14.57 -30.60
C PHE A 698 0.62 -13.11 -31.10
N VAL A 699 -0.48 -12.50 -31.54
CA VAL A 699 -0.58 -11.05 -31.80
C VAL A 699 -0.63 -10.26 -30.46
N LEU A 700 0.39 -10.47 -29.62
CA LEU A 700 0.64 -9.77 -28.37
C LEU A 700 1.48 -8.51 -28.63
N HIS A 701 1.15 -7.42 -27.96
CA HIS A 701 2.03 -6.25 -27.82
C HIS A 701 2.96 -6.39 -26.59
N ALA A 702 2.86 -7.52 -25.87
CA ALA A 702 3.65 -7.89 -24.72
C ALA A 702 5.17 -7.70 -24.91
N PRO A 703 5.91 -7.32 -23.84
CA PRO A 703 7.34 -7.05 -23.89
C PRO A 703 8.16 -8.11 -24.61
N PHE A 704 9.12 -7.66 -25.43
CA PHE A 704 9.80 -8.48 -26.43
C PHE A 704 10.42 -9.78 -25.88
N VAL A 705 11.11 -9.67 -24.74
CA VAL A 705 11.74 -10.79 -24.02
C VAL A 705 10.70 -11.84 -23.58
N THR A 706 9.52 -11.38 -23.15
CA THR A 706 8.38 -12.24 -22.77
C THR A 706 7.80 -12.92 -24.00
N ARG A 707 7.61 -12.21 -25.12
CA ARG A 707 7.12 -12.78 -26.38
C ARG A 707 8.02 -13.91 -26.90
N LEU A 708 9.35 -13.73 -26.89
CA LEU A 708 10.32 -14.79 -27.22
C LEU A 708 10.21 -16.01 -26.28
N ARG A 709 10.19 -15.79 -24.95
CA ARG A 709 10.07 -16.88 -23.96
C ARG A 709 8.76 -17.67 -24.11
N LEU A 710 7.65 -17.00 -24.42
CA LEU A 710 6.35 -17.64 -24.65
C LEU A 710 6.37 -18.49 -25.93
N LEU A 711 6.99 -18.04 -27.02
CA LEU A 711 7.10 -18.81 -28.27
C LEU A 711 7.76 -20.17 -28.05
N VAL A 712 8.95 -20.18 -27.43
CA VAL A 712 9.70 -21.44 -27.18
C VAL A 712 8.93 -22.35 -26.21
N THR A 713 8.38 -21.81 -25.12
CA THR A 713 7.61 -22.64 -24.17
C THR A 713 6.30 -23.17 -24.74
N CYS A 714 5.67 -22.49 -25.72
CA CYS A 714 4.56 -23.05 -26.50
C CYS A 714 5.04 -24.17 -27.44
N ALA A 715 6.17 -23.99 -28.12
CA ALA A 715 6.75 -25.03 -28.99
C ALA A 715 7.13 -26.29 -28.20
N ASP A 716 7.89 -26.14 -27.10
CA ASP A 716 8.28 -27.22 -26.19
C ASP A 716 7.05 -28.01 -25.71
N MET A 717 5.99 -27.31 -25.29
CA MET A 717 4.72 -27.90 -24.88
C MET A 717 4.08 -28.74 -26.00
N ILE A 718 4.03 -28.21 -27.23
CA ILE A 718 3.38 -28.88 -28.37
C ILE A 718 4.14 -30.15 -28.77
N ILE A 719 5.47 -30.08 -28.81
CA ILE A 719 6.37 -31.24 -29.04
C ILE A 719 6.11 -32.29 -27.96
N PHE A 720 6.06 -31.89 -26.69
CA PHE A 720 5.90 -32.79 -25.56
C PHE A 720 4.51 -33.45 -25.51
N ILE A 721 3.42 -32.78 -25.91
CA ILE A 721 2.07 -33.33 -25.78
C ILE A 721 1.62 -34.11 -27.02
N THR A 722 1.94 -33.62 -28.23
CA THR A 722 1.20 -34.05 -29.43
C THR A 722 1.65 -35.42 -29.96
N LYS A 723 2.88 -35.86 -29.65
CA LYS A 723 3.43 -37.18 -30.05
C LYS A 723 3.30 -37.47 -31.55
N CYS A 724 3.46 -36.44 -32.35
CA CYS A 724 3.34 -36.49 -33.80
C CYS A 724 4.47 -35.66 -34.41
N VAL A 725 5.10 -36.24 -35.43
CA VAL A 725 6.38 -35.79 -36.01
C VAL A 725 6.22 -34.49 -36.83
N VAL A 726 5.01 -34.13 -37.26
CA VAL A 726 4.79 -33.05 -38.24
C VAL A 726 3.46 -32.30 -38.04
N ASP A 727 3.20 -31.75 -36.85
CA ASP A 727 2.04 -30.86 -36.66
C ASP A 727 2.47 -29.40 -36.87
N LYS A 728 2.04 -28.78 -37.99
CA LYS A 728 2.59 -27.51 -38.54
C LYS A 728 2.58 -26.30 -37.58
N GLY A 729 1.92 -26.41 -36.43
CA GLY A 729 1.95 -25.42 -35.35
C GLY A 729 3.30 -25.31 -34.63
N SER A 730 4.02 -26.41 -34.35
CA SER A 730 5.33 -26.33 -33.68
C SER A 730 6.36 -25.64 -34.58
N ASP A 731 6.41 -26.03 -35.85
CA ASP A 731 7.24 -25.38 -36.88
C ASP A 731 6.92 -23.89 -37.00
N ALA A 732 5.64 -23.49 -36.97
CA ALA A 732 5.24 -22.09 -37.04
C ALA A 732 5.71 -21.28 -35.82
N PHE A 733 5.63 -21.84 -34.60
CA PHE A 733 6.14 -21.16 -33.39
C PHE A 733 7.67 -21.06 -33.37
N LEU A 734 8.38 -22.11 -33.80
CA LEU A 734 9.85 -22.09 -33.89
C LEU A 734 10.34 -21.18 -35.03
N GLN A 735 9.63 -21.14 -36.17
CA GLN A 735 9.89 -20.22 -37.26
C GLN A 735 9.70 -18.77 -36.80
N ALA A 736 8.55 -18.44 -36.19
CA ALA A 736 8.31 -17.11 -35.63
C ALA A 736 9.34 -16.74 -34.56
N ALA A 737 9.81 -17.69 -33.75
CA ALA A 737 10.86 -17.47 -32.75
C ALA A 737 12.23 -17.12 -33.38
N ILE A 738 12.52 -17.59 -34.59
CA ILE A 738 13.74 -17.30 -35.35
C ILE A 738 13.59 -16.00 -36.13
N GLU A 739 12.48 -15.81 -36.83
CA GLU A 739 12.16 -14.58 -37.58
C GLU A 739 12.10 -13.35 -36.68
N LEU A 740 11.73 -13.52 -35.40
CA LEU A 740 11.68 -12.45 -34.42
C LEU A 740 13.05 -12.10 -33.82
N LEU A 741 14.02 -13.02 -33.80
CA LEU A 741 15.32 -12.79 -33.14
C LEU A 741 16.09 -11.53 -33.61
N PRO A 742 16.05 -11.10 -34.90
CA PRO A 742 16.69 -9.86 -35.36
C PRO A 742 16.15 -8.58 -34.72
N GLU A 743 14.86 -8.50 -34.41
CA GLU A 743 14.20 -7.28 -33.90
C GLU A 743 14.55 -6.96 -32.43
N LEU A 744 15.17 -7.90 -31.69
CA LEU A 744 15.51 -7.72 -30.27
C LEU A 744 16.54 -6.58 -30.09
N PRO A 745 16.23 -5.48 -29.36
CA PRO A 745 17.17 -4.39 -29.14
C PRO A 745 18.41 -4.83 -28.32
N PRO A 746 19.57 -4.17 -28.49
CA PRO A 746 20.82 -4.53 -27.79
C PRO A 746 20.79 -4.21 -26.28
N TYR A 747 19.98 -3.23 -25.87
CA TYR A 747 19.75 -2.86 -24.48
C TYR A 747 18.25 -2.77 -24.23
N VAL A 748 17.84 -3.10 -23.00
CA VAL A 748 16.48 -2.92 -22.50
C VAL A 748 16.54 -2.08 -21.22
N GLU A 749 15.60 -1.17 -21.09
CA GLU A 749 15.41 -0.36 -19.88
C GLU A 749 14.41 -1.09 -18.96
N PRO A 750 14.70 -1.26 -17.65
CA PRO A 750 13.87 -2.06 -16.75
C PRO A 750 12.55 -1.36 -16.38
N GLU A 751 11.42 -2.06 -16.54
CA GLU A 751 10.06 -1.54 -16.30
C GLU A 751 9.75 -1.25 -14.81
N GLY A 752 10.12 -0.05 -14.33
CA GLY A 752 9.69 0.45 -13.02
C GLY A 752 10.67 1.36 -12.29
N GLY A 753 11.82 1.71 -12.88
CA GLY A 753 12.76 2.65 -12.27
C GLY A 753 12.24 4.09 -12.26
N SER A 754 11.74 4.56 -11.10
CA SER A 754 11.48 5.99 -10.86
C SER A 754 12.75 6.81 -11.11
N GLY A 755 12.63 7.97 -11.76
CA GLY A 755 13.72 8.62 -12.50
C GLY A 755 14.95 9.12 -11.73
N THR A 756 15.81 8.21 -11.28
CA THR A 756 17.24 8.43 -10.99
C THR A 756 18.04 7.17 -11.36
N SER A 757 19.10 7.31 -12.17
CA SER A 757 19.97 6.23 -12.68
C SER A 757 19.30 5.14 -13.55
N THR A 758 19.13 5.42 -14.84
CA THR A 758 18.73 4.43 -15.86
C THR A 758 19.85 3.43 -16.19
N GLN A 759 20.01 2.38 -15.38
CA GLN A 759 20.85 1.23 -15.72
C GLN A 759 20.26 0.44 -16.91
N ARG A 760 20.69 0.80 -18.12
CA ARG A 760 20.43 0.04 -19.35
C ARG A 760 21.03 -1.36 -19.24
N THR A 761 20.18 -2.37 -19.16
CA THR A 761 20.62 -3.77 -19.09
C THR A 761 20.82 -4.31 -20.49
N SER A 762 21.97 -4.94 -20.76
CA SER A 762 22.23 -5.57 -22.07
C SER A 762 21.36 -6.82 -22.25
N THR A 763 20.88 -7.05 -23.47
CA THR A 763 20.11 -8.26 -23.82
C THR A 763 21.00 -9.47 -24.11
N GLU A 764 22.33 -9.30 -24.20
CA GLU A 764 23.27 -10.37 -24.55
C GLU A 764 23.21 -11.61 -23.63
N PRO A 765 23.14 -11.50 -22.28
CA PRO A 765 23.06 -12.69 -21.41
C PRO A 765 21.74 -13.45 -21.60
N PHE A 766 20.64 -12.74 -21.84
CA PHE A 766 19.35 -13.35 -22.18
C PHE A 766 19.42 -14.05 -23.54
N LEU A 767 20.02 -13.41 -24.55
CA LEU A 767 20.18 -13.97 -25.90
C LEU A 767 21.01 -15.26 -25.89
N VAL A 768 22.09 -15.33 -25.10
CA VAL A 768 22.91 -16.55 -24.95
C VAL A 768 22.14 -17.69 -24.29
N SER A 769 21.37 -17.40 -23.23
CA SER A 769 20.52 -18.39 -22.56
C SER A 769 19.37 -18.87 -23.47
N TYR A 770 18.68 -17.94 -24.12
CA TYR A 770 17.58 -18.21 -25.04
C TYR A 770 18.02 -19.03 -26.26
N ALA A 771 19.09 -18.62 -26.93
CA ALA A 771 19.62 -19.35 -28.08
C ALA A 771 20.11 -20.75 -27.70
N SER A 772 20.74 -20.92 -26.51
CA SER A 772 21.14 -22.24 -26.03
C SER A 772 19.95 -23.14 -25.66
N SER A 773 18.85 -22.56 -25.15
CA SER A 773 17.58 -23.28 -24.94
C SER A 773 16.93 -23.68 -26.28
N LEU A 774 16.88 -22.78 -27.27
CA LEU A 774 16.34 -23.08 -28.59
C LEU A 774 17.16 -24.17 -29.31
N LEU A 775 18.49 -24.11 -29.23
CA LEU A 775 19.40 -25.17 -29.70
C LEU A 775 19.14 -26.51 -28.98
N SER A 776 18.73 -26.51 -27.71
CA SER A 776 18.34 -27.75 -27.02
C SER A 776 17.03 -28.34 -27.52
N THR A 777 16.00 -27.53 -27.74
CA THR A 777 14.73 -27.99 -28.31
C THR A 777 14.96 -28.59 -29.71
N LEU A 778 15.78 -27.93 -30.53
CA LEU A 778 16.11 -28.35 -31.91
C LEU A 778 16.90 -29.69 -32.02
N LEU A 779 17.38 -30.28 -30.91
CA LEU A 779 17.95 -31.63 -30.94
C LEU A 779 16.86 -32.72 -31.07
N VAL A 780 15.69 -32.48 -30.49
CA VAL A 780 14.60 -33.47 -30.41
C VAL A 780 13.48 -33.16 -31.41
N VAL A 781 13.44 -31.95 -31.96
CA VAL A 781 12.50 -31.58 -33.03
C VAL A 781 12.85 -32.34 -34.31
N PRO A 782 11.93 -33.14 -34.86
CA PRO A 782 12.07 -33.70 -36.20
C PRO A 782 11.98 -32.61 -37.28
N ASP A 783 12.73 -32.78 -38.37
CA ASP A 783 12.60 -31.92 -39.55
C ASP A 783 11.32 -32.23 -40.34
N HIS A 784 10.72 -31.18 -40.89
CA HIS A 784 9.48 -31.25 -41.66
C HIS A 784 9.71 -31.89 -43.06
N PRO A 785 8.99 -32.97 -43.45
CA PRO A 785 9.30 -33.77 -44.64
C PRO A 785 9.03 -33.06 -45.99
N GLU A 786 8.25 -31.99 -46.01
CA GLU A 786 8.04 -31.14 -47.20
C GLU A 786 9.17 -30.10 -47.40
N HIS A 787 10.20 -30.11 -46.56
CA HIS A 787 11.26 -29.10 -46.52
C HIS A 787 12.67 -29.71 -46.53
N GLU A 788 13.69 -28.89 -46.82
CA GLU A 788 15.08 -29.33 -46.73
C GLU A 788 15.46 -29.57 -45.25
N PRO A 789 16.21 -30.65 -44.93
CA PRO A 789 16.65 -30.93 -43.57
C PRO A 789 17.41 -29.78 -42.91
N LEU A 790 17.27 -29.68 -41.59
CA LEU A 790 17.88 -28.64 -40.74
C LEU A 790 17.40 -27.21 -41.02
N ARG A 791 16.27 -27.01 -41.73
CA ARG A 791 15.73 -25.68 -42.11
C ARG A 791 15.73 -24.67 -40.96
N LEU A 792 15.20 -25.06 -39.79
CA LEU A 792 15.13 -24.20 -38.60
C LEU A 792 16.52 -23.88 -38.04
N LEU A 793 17.43 -24.86 -38.01
CA LEU A 793 18.80 -24.67 -37.53
C LEU A 793 19.62 -23.76 -38.47
N ARG A 794 19.45 -23.90 -39.79
CA ARG A 794 20.05 -23.02 -40.79
C ARG A 794 19.57 -21.58 -40.64
N GLY A 795 18.25 -21.37 -40.50
CA GLY A 795 17.67 -20.05 -40.27
C GLY A 795 18.18 -19.40 -38.97
N LEU A 796 18.26 -20.17 -37.88
CA LEU A 796 18.83 -19.70 -36.61
C LEU A 796 20.31 -19.30 -36.75
N LEU A 797 21.12 -20.12 -37.43
CA LEU A 797 22.53 -19.82 -37.67
C LEU A 797 22.73 -18.59 -38.57
N GLN A 798 21.89 -18.41 -39.59
CA GLN A 798 21.89 -17.22 -40.45
C GLN A 798 21.55 -15.96 -39.65
N VAL A 799 20.46 -15.96 -38.88
CA VAL A 799 20.06 -14.85 -38.02
C VAL A 799 21.15 -14.49 -36.99
N LEU A 800 21.83 -15.47 -36.41
CA LEU A 800 22.96 -15.25 -35.49
C LEU A 800 24.23 -14.77 -36.20
N HIS A 801 24.37 -15.03 -37.50
CA HIS A 801 25.47 -14.54 -38.31
C HIS A 801 25.25 -13.08 -38.78
N GLU A 802 24.09 -12.75 -39.34
CA GLU A 802 23.79 -11.45 -39.92
C GLU A 802 23.63 -10.32 -38.87
N ARG A 803 23.38 -10.69 -37.61
CA ARG A 803 23.11 -9.73 -36.52
C ARG A 803 24.30 -8.79 -36.23
N PRO A 804 24.08 -7.45 -36.16
CA PRO A 804 25.15 -6.47 -36.08
C PRO A 804 26.00 -6.58 -34.81
N ALA A 805 27.31 -6.31 -34.96
CA ALA A 805 28.34 -6.42 -33.93
C ALA A 805 28.05 -5.58 -32.68
N SER A 806 27.33 -4.46 -32.82
CA SER A 806 26.87 -3.58 -31.74
C SER A 806 25.94 -4.25 -30.73
N THR A 807 25.44 -5.47 -31.00
CA THR A 807 24.64 -6.25 -30.03
C THR A 807 25.50 -7.04 -29.04
N TRP A 808 26.76 -7.31 -29.35
CA TRP A 808 27.63 -8.23 -28.60
C TRP A 808 28.65 -7.50 -27.70
N THR A 809 28.33 -6.25 -27.35
CA THR A 809 29.25 -5.29 -26.73
C THR A 809 29.48 -5.54 -25.25
N SER A 810 28.52 -6.13 -24.52
CA SER A 810 28.61 -6.25 -23.05
C SER A 810 29.56 -7.32 -22.56
N SER A 811 29.79 -8.40 -23.34
CA SER A 811 30.87 -9.35 -23.12
C SER A 811 32.09 -9.12 -24.01
N GLY A 812 32.00 -8.20 -24.99
CA GLY A 812 33.02 -7.96 -26.01
C GLY A 812 33.12 -9.07 -27.06
N GLY A 813 32.01 -9.73 -27.37
CA GLY A 813 31.90 -10.75 -28.42
C GLY A 813 31.76 -12.19 -27.92
N ASP A 814 32.21 -12.50 -26.70
CA ASP A 814 32.20 -13.85 -26.11
C ASP A 814 30.82 -14.53 -26.19
N GLY A 815 29.72 -13.78 -26.04
CA GLY A 815 28.36 -14.30 -26.15
C GLY A 815 28.07 -14.97 -27.49
N ARG A 816 28.52 -14.37 -28.60
CA ARG A 816 28.36 -14.91 -29.96
C ARG A 816 29.18 -16.19 -30.13
N ALA A 817 30.41 -16.19 -29.62
CA ALA A 817 31.29 -17.36 -29.65
C ALA A 817 30.72 -18.54 -28.85
N ARG A 818 30.16 -18.28 -27.65
CA ARG A 818 29.51 -19.30 -26.82
C ARG A 818 28.30 -19.95 -27.50
N ILE A 819 27.48 -19.18 -28.21
CA ILE A 819 26.35 -19.72 -28.98
C ILE A 819 26.86 -20.59 -30.13
N PHE A 820 27.88 -20.16 -30.88
CA PHE A 820 28.47 -21.00 -31.95
C PHE A 820 29.15 -22.28 -31.41
N LEU A 821 29.81 -22.23 -30.24
CA LEU A 821 30.31 -23.44 -29.56
C LEU A 821 29.19 -24.41 -29.17
N ASN A 822 28.04 -23.89 -28.71
CA ASN A 822 26.88 -24.71 -28.38
C ASN A 822 26.16 -25.25 -29.62
N ALA A 823 26.13 -24.50 -30.73
CA ALA A 823 25.67 -24.98 -32.03
C ALA A 823 26.58 -26.08 -32.60
N LEU A 824 27.90 -25.97 -32.42
CA LEU A 824 28.85 -27.05 -32.79
C LEU A 824 28.58 -28.33 -31.99
N ASN A 825 28.26 -28.23 -30.69
CA ASN A 825 27.80 -29.39 -29.92
C ASN A 825 26.50 -30.00 -30.47
N LEU A 826 25.53 -29.16 -30.85
CA LEU A 826 24.27 -29.63 -31.42
C LEU A 826 24.50 -30.37 -32.74
N LEU A 827 25.27 -29.80 -33.67
CA LEU A 827 25.59 -30.42 -34.97
C LEU A 827 26.34 -31.74 -34.81
N VAL A 828 27.27 -31.83 -33.85
CA VAL A 828 27.97 -33.08 -33.50
C VAL A 828 27.01 -34.12 -32.92
N ALA A 829 26.02 -33.71 -32.12
CA ALA A 829 25.01 -34.62 -31.58
C ALA A 829 24.05 -35.11 -32.68
N LEU A 830 23.57 -34.21 -33.55
CA LEU A 830 22.67 -34.50 -34.67
C LEU A 830 23.24 -35.52 -35.67
N GLY A 831 24.58 -35.59 -35.81
CA GLY A 831 25.27 -36.53 -36.70
C GLY A 831 25.50 -37.94 -36.13
N GLN A 832 25.10 -38.20 -34.88
CA GLN A 832 25.20 -39.51 -34.25
C GLN A 832 24.04 -40.41 -34.66
N GLU A 833 24.26 -41.73 -34.59
CA GLU A 833 23.27 -42.74 -35.02
C GLU A 833 22.15 -42.95 -34.00
N HIS A 834 22.43 -42.62 -32.74
CA HIS A 834 21.46 -42.51 -31.65
C HIS A 834 21.80 -41.28 -30.81
N TYR A 835 20.80 -40.47 -30.45
CA TYR A 835 20.99 -39.30 -29.59
C TYR A 835 21.13 -39.71 -28.11
N LEU A 836 21.69 -38.79 -27.31
CA LEU A 836 22.00 -39.04 -25.89
C LEU A 836 20.73 -39.25 -25.03
N TYR A 837 19.60 -38.68 -25.46
CA TYR A 837 18.28 -38.83 -24.86
C TYR A 837 17.19 -38.60 -25.90
N HIS A 838 15.97 -39.05 -25.60
CA HIS A 838 14.78 -38.94 -26.45
C HIS A 838 13.55 -38.53 -25.63
N LEU A 839 12.51 -38.04 -26.29
CA LEU A 839 11.19 -37.84 -25.67
C LEU A 839 10.27 -39.04 -25.93
N ASP A 840 9.45 -39.42 -24.94
CA ASP A 840 8.49 -40.53 -25.05
C ASP A 840 7.53 -40.36 -26.24
N LYS A 841 7.78 -41.16 -27.29
CA LYS A 841 7.01 -41.22 -28.55
C LYS A 841 7.07 -39.92 -29.35
N VAL A 842 8.29 -39.39 -29.51
CA VAL A 842 8.67 -38.43 -30.56
C VAL A 842 9.81 -39.05 -31.34
N ASP A 843 9.62 -39.27 -32.65
CA ASP A 843 10.65 -39.80 -33.54
C ASP A 843 11.57 -38.63 -33.98
N SER A 844 12.73 -38.50 -33.33
CA SER A 844 13.70 -37.43 -33.60
C SER A 844 14.51 -37.68 -34.89
N ASN A 845 15.35 -36.71 -35.27
CA ASN A 845 16.14 -36.78 -36.50
C ASN A 845 17.13 -37.97 -36.61
N ASP A 846 17.49 -38.66 -35.51
CA ASP A 846 18.22 -39.94 -35.56
C ASP A 846 17.34 -41.13 -35.96
N ALA A 847 16.06 -41.12 -35.60
CA ALA A 847 15.09 -42.11 -36.09
C ALA A 847 14.71 -41.85 -37.57
N LEU A 848 14.73 -40.59 -38.02
CA LEU A 848 14.34 -40.20 -39.39
C LEU A 848 15.48 -40.31 -40.41
N TYR A 849 16.69 -39.87 -40.06
CA TYR A 849 17.85 -39.81 -40.97
C TYR A 849 19.04 -40.68 -40.52
N GLY A 850 18.83 -41.59 -39.56
CA GLY A 850 19.86 -42.37 -38.87
C GLY A 850 20.93 -42.96 -39.78
N GLY A 851 22.08 -42.27 -39.84
CA GLY A 851 23.26 -42.69 -40.60
C GLY A 851 23.33 -42.29 -42.08
N ASP A 852 22.34 -41.58 -42.64
CA ASP A 852 22.35 -41.18 -44.06
C ASP A 852 23.60 -40.33 -44.40
N PRO A 853 24.47 -40.76 -45.33
CA PRO A 853 25.65 -40.00 -45.73
C PRO A 853 25.32 -38.62 -46.30
N LYS A 854 24.12 -38.39 -46.88
CA LYS A 854 23.70 -37.07 -47.38
C LYS A 854 23.42 -36.11 -46.23
N PHE A 855 22.67 -36.55 -45.22
CA PHE A 855 22.38 -35.76 -44.02
C PHE A 855 23.67 -35.46 -43.23
N ARG A 856 24.55 -36.47 -43.09
CA ARG A 856 25.89 -36.29 -42.50
C ARG A 856 26.73 -35.26 -43.25
N ALA A 857 26.78 -35.31 -44.59
CA ALA A 857 27.52 -34.33 -45.37
C ALA A 857 27.00 -32.89 -45.20
N GLN A 858 25.67 -32.69 -45.08
CA GLN A 858 25.09 -31.38 -44.77
C GLN A 858 25.48 -30.90 -43.35
N LEU A 859 25.45 -31.78 -42.35
CA LEU A 859 25.92 -31.47 -40.99
C LEU A 859 27.40 -31.09 -40.97
N GLU A 860 28.26 -31.79 -41.70
CA GLU A 860 29.69 -31.50 -41.79
C GLU A 860 30.00 -30.18 -42.50
N GLN A 861 29.20 -29.81 -43.52
CA GLN A 861 29.25 -28.49 -44.14
C GLN A 861 28.88 -27.38 -43.13
N LEU A 862 27.84 -27.58 -42.32
CA LEU A 862 27.44 -26.63 -41.27
C LEU A 862 28.46 -26.55 -40.12
N CYS A 863 29.03 -27.68 -39.68
CA CYS A 863 30.13 -27.70 -38.73
C CYS A 863 31.35 -26.93 -39.25
N THR A 864 31.67 -27.08 -40.54
CA THR A 864 32.77 -26.35 -41.19
C THR A 864 32.50 -24.84 -41.20
N SER A 865 31.30 -24.40 -41.55
CA SER A 865 30.97 -22.97 -41.52
C SER A 865 30.98 -22.40 -40.09
N VAL A 866 30.46 -23.12 -39.10
CA VAL A 866 30.50 -22.72 -37.68
C VAL A 866 31.94 -22.67 -37.15
N LEU A 867 32.79 -23.61 -37.56
CA LEU A 867 34.22 -23.61 -37.23
C LEU A 867 34.92 -22.37 -37.81
N ASP A 868 34.69 -22.02 -39.09
CA ASP A 868 35.28 -20.83 -39.70
C ASP A 868 34.80 -19.52 -39.05
N GLN A 869 33.56 -19.46 -38.54
CA GLN A 869 33.10 -18.32 -37.70
C GLN A 869 33.86 -18.24 -36.37
N LEU A 870 34.08 -19.37 -35.69
CA LEU A 870 34.83 -19.43 -34.43
C LEU A 870 36.32 -19.10 -34.64
N LEU A 871 36.92 -19.56 -35.74
CA LEU A 871 38.31 -19.28 -36.10
C LEU A 871 38.52 -17.83 -36.57
N SER A 872 37.55 -17.21 -37.23
CA SER A 872 37.64 -15.78 -37.58
C SER A 872 37.52 -14.89 -36.34
N HIS A 873 36.63 -15.21 -35.39
CA HIS A 873 36.54 -14.49 -34.12
C HIS A 873 37.80 -14.68 -33.25
N LEU A 874 38.40 -15.88 -33.22
CA LEU A 874 39.70 -16.12 -32.57
C LEU A 874 40.85 -15.30 -33.17
N ARG A 875 40.83 -14.98 -34.48
CA ARG A 875 41.80 -14.06 -35.09
C ARG A 875 41.55 -12.62 -34.65
N ALA A 876 40.30 -12.15 -34.74
CA ALA A 876 39.91 -10.80 -34.34
C ALA A 876 40.25 -10.50 -32.87
N LEU A 877 40.05 -11.45 -31.94
CA LEU A 877 40.46 -11.30 -30.54
C LEU A 877 41.99 -11.18 -30.37
N GLY A 878 42.78 -11.82 -31.24
CA GLY A 878 44.24 -11.70 -31.25
C GLY A 878 44.72 -10.37 -31.83
N GLU A 879 44.11 -9.93 -32.93
CA GLU A 879 44.36 -8.64 -33.59
C GLU A 879 43.98 -7.46 -32.68
N ALA A 880 42.92 -7.60 -31.88
CA ALA A 880 42.51 -6.64 -30.85
C ALA A 880 43.31 -6.76 -29.52
N GLY A 881 44.28 -7.67 -29.41
CA GLY A 881 45.10 -7.85 -28.22
C GLY A 881 44.36 -8.44 -26.99
N HIS A 882 43.17 -9.01 -27.14
CA HIS A 882 42.38 -9.60 -26.06
C HIS A 882 42.85 -11.02 -25.69
N VAL A 883 44.12 -11.11 -25.30
CA VAL A 883 44.89 -12.35 -25.06
C VAL A 883 44.20 -13.35 -24.13
N GLU A 884 43.70 -12.92 -22.96
CA GLU A 884 43.00 -13.83 -22.02
C GLU A 884 41.76 -14.49 -22.64
N ARG A 885 40.97 -13.70 -23.39
CA ARG A 885 39.72 -14.18 -24.00
C ARG A 885 40.01 -15.10 -25.18
N GLN A 886 40.99 -14.73 -26.01
CA GLN A 886 41.51 -15.59 -27.07
C GLN A 886 41.99 -16.94 -26.52
N ALA A 887 42.75 -16.93 -25.42
CA ALA A 887 43.29 -18.14 -24.80
C ALA A 887 42.18 -19.05 -24.23
N ARG A 888 41.21 -18.48 -23.50
CA ARG A 888 40.04 -19.22 -22.97
C ARG A 888 39.19 -19.82 -24.10
N LEU A 889 38.85 -19.03 -25.11
CA LEU A 889 38.06 -19.49 -26.26
C LEU A 889 38.79 -20.58 -27.07
N ALA A 890 40.12 -20.49 -27.21
CA ALA A 890 40.92 -21.51 -27.87
C ALA A 890 40.88 -22.85 -27.11
N LEU A 891 40.93 -22.83 -25.77
CA LEU A 891 40.79 -24.03 -24.95
C LEU A 891 39.36 -24.60 -24.98
N GLU A 892 38.32 -23.76 -24.95
CA GLU A 892 36.93 -24.21 -25.10
C GLU A 892 36.68 -24.88 -26.46
N LEU A 893 37.13 -24.26 -27.56
CA LEU A 893 37.05 -24.83 -28.90
C LEU A 893 37.83 -26.15 -29.00
N LEU A 894 39.03 -26.20 -28.43
CA LEU A 894 39.84 -27.43 -28.36
C LEU A 894 39.09 -28.55 -27.64
N GLN A 895 38.44 -28.27 -26.51
CA GLN A 895 37.66 -29.28 -25.78
C GLN A 895 36.52 -29.83 -26.65
N ARG A 896 35.75 -28.98 -27.35
CA ARG A 896 34.67 -29.45 -28.24
C ARG A 896 35.22 -30.28 -29.42
N LEU A 897 36.33 -29.86 -30.01
CA LEU A 897 37.03 -30.57 -31.10
C LEU A 897 37.53 -31.95 -30.64
N VAL A 898 38.21 -32.03 -29.49
CA VAL A 898 38.71 -33.28 -28.89
C VAL A 898 37.58 -34.25 -28.50
N ILE A 899 36.40 -33.73 -28.16
CA ILE A 899 35.20 -34.52 -27.87
C ILE A 899 34.58 -35.10 -29.16
N GLY A 900 34.34 -34.26 -30.18
CA GLY A 900 33.42 -34.53 -31.28
C GLY A 900 33.99 -34.59 -32.71
N ALA A 901 35.23 -34.19 -32.96
CA ALA A 901 35.84 -34.24 -34.31
C ALA A 901 36.61 -35.55 -34.55
N ASN A 902 36.70 -35.99 -35.80
CA ASN A 902 37.59 -37.11 -36.16
C ASN A 902 39.07 -36.68 -36.19
N LEU A 903 39.78 -36.93 -35.08
CA LEU A 903 41.21 -36.64 -34.95
C LEU A 903 42.14 -37.51 -35.81
N GLU A 904 41.64 -38.53 -36.50
CA GLU A 904 42.43 -39.27 -37.50
C GLU A 904 42.74 -38.40 -38.74
N ARG A 905 41.92 -37.37 -39.00
CA ARG A 905 42.17 -36.40 -40.06
C ARG A 905 43.25 -35.41 -39.62
N ARG A 906 44.41 -35.49 -40.29
CA ARG A 906 45.56 -34.58 -40.13
C ARG A 906 45.21 -33.08 -39.99
N PRO A 907 44.29 -32.46 -40.78
CA PRO A 907 43.97 -31.04 -40.59
C PRO A 907 43.33 -30.75 -39.21
N LEU A 908 42.34 -31.53 -38.78
CA LEU A 908 41.69 -31.37 -37.47
C LEU A 908 42.66 -31.68 -36.31
N PHE A 909 43.52 -32.68 -36.47
CA PHE A 909 44.62 -32.94 -35.53
C PHE A 909 45.58 -31.75 -35.42
N SER A 910 45.98 -31.16 -36.55
CA SER A 910 46.89 -30.00 -36.56
C SER A 910 46.25 -28.75 -35.94
N LEU A 911 44.93 -28.59 -36.11
CA LEU A 911 44.15 -27.53 -35.46
C LEU A 911 44.06 -27.75 -33.94
N ALA A 912 43.93 -28.99 -33.47
CA ALA A 912 43.94 -29.29 -32.04
C ALA A 912 45.27 -28.88 -31.38
N VAL A 913 46.40 -29.19 -32.03
CA VAL A 913 47.73 -28.81 -31.54
C VAL A 913 47.94 -27.28 -31.60
N SER A 914 47.49 -26.60 -32.67
CA SER A 914 47.67 -25.15 -32.78
C SER A 914 46.76 -24.35 -31.83
N LEU A 915 45.55 -24.82 -31.53
CA LEU A 915 44.69 -24.24 -30.50
C LEU A 915 45.28 -24.38 -29.10
N TRP A 916 45.89 -25.52 -28.76
CA TRP A 916 46.61 -25.68 -27.49
C TRP A 916 47.82 -24.74 -27.39
N GLY A 917 48.58 -24.60 -28.48
CA GLY A 917 49.68 -23.64 -28.56
C GLY A 917 49.21 -22.19 -28.40
N LEU A 918 48.11 -21.82 -29.04
CA LEU A 918 47.50 -20.49 -28.91
C LEU A 918 47.03 -20.21 -27.47
N ALA A 919 46.38 -21.19 -26.83
CA ALA A 919 45.89 -21.09 -25.45
C ALA A 919 47.01 -20.88 -24.41
N HIS A 920 48.22 -21.40 -24.67
CA HIS A 920 49.36 -21.29 -23.75
C HIS A 920 50.38 -20.21 -24.13
N ARG A 921 50.32 -19.64 -25.34
CA ARG A 921 51.35 -18.74 -25.91
C ARG A 921 51.76 -17.58 -24.99
N ASN A 922 50.80 -17.06 -24.22
CA ASN A 922 50.96 -15.87 -23.39
C ASN A 922 50.62 -16.13 -21.90
N ALA A 923 50.66 -17.39 -21.43
CA ALA A 923 50.42 -17.82 -20.04
C ALA A 923 49.07 -17.40 -19.38
N ALA A 924 48.13 -16.86 -20.15
CA ALA A 924 46.94 -16.14 -19.66
C ALA A 924 45.73 -17.02 -19.25
N LEU A 925 45.97 -18.24 -18.75
CA LEU A 925 44.94 -19.28 -18.59
C LEU A 925 45.16 -20.09 -17.30
N ASP A 926 44.08 -20.39 -16.57
CA ASP A 926 44.10 -21.24 -15.37
C ASP A 926 44.70 -22.63 -15.66
N HIS A 927 45.85 -22.90 -15.04
CA HIS A 927 46.56 -24.17 -15.07
C HIS A 927 45.65 -25.37 -14.75
N ARG A 928 44.64 -25.22 -13.88
CA ARG A 928 43.68 -26.29 -13.55
C ARG A 928 42.81 -26.69 -14.74
N ALA A 929 42.46 -25.75 -15.62
CA ALA A 929 41.70 -26.03 -16.84
C ALA A 929 42.53 -26.82 -17.86
N SER A 930 43.80 -26.43 -18.05
CA SER A 930 44.74 -27.14 -18.92
C SER A 930 45.05 -28.56 -18.41
N VAL A 931 45.26 -28.73 -17.10
CA VAL A 931 45.44 -30.05 -16.46
C VAL A 931 44.23 -30.95 -16.74
N ARG A 932 43.00 -30.50 -16.46
CA ARG A 932 41.77 -31.29 -16.72
C ARG A 932 41.64 -31.70 -18.19
N CYS A 933 41.98 -30.80 -19.12
CA CYS A 933 41.93 -31.09 -20.55
C CYS A 933 42.97 -32.15 -20.95
N LEU A 934 44.21 -32.07 -20.43
CA LEU A 934 45.25 -33.06 -20.67
C LEU A 934 44.93 -34.41 -20.03
N GLU A 935 44.39 -34.42 -18.82
CA GLU A 935 43.90 -35.64 -18.15
C GLU A 935 42.79 -36.32 -18.96
N PHE A 936 41.84 -35.57 -19.51
CA PHE A 936 40.79 -36.11 -20.38
C PHE A 936 41.37 -36.78 -21.64
N VAL A 937 42.34 -36.13 -22.30
CA VAL A 937 43.04 -36.70 -23.47
C VAL A 937 43.82 -37.96 -23.09
N LYS A 938 44.59 -37.94 -21.99
CA LYS A 938 45.31 -39.11 -21.46
C LYS A 938 44.37 -40.26 -21.07
N LYS A 939 43.18 -39.95 -20.54
CA LYS A 939 42.14 -40.94 -20.18
C LYS A 939 41.44 -41.54 -21.40
N ARG A 940 41.30 -40.80 -22.52
CA ARG A 940 40.87 -41.37 -23.81
C ARG A 940 42.01 -42.16 -24.50
N ALA A 941 43.26 -41.71 -24.42
CA ALA A 941 44.42 -42.41 -24.99
C ALA A 941 44.67 -43.79 -24.34
N SER A 942 44.64 -43.85 -23.01
CA SER A 942 44.79 -45.10 -22.25
C SER A 942 43.66 -46.10 -22.52
N LYS A 943 42.41 -45.63 -22.64
CA LYS A 943 41.27 -46.44 -23.10
C LYS A 943 41.47 -47.01 -24.52
N ALA A 944 42.13 -46.28 -25.41
CA ALA A 944 42.52 -46.74 -26.76
C ALA A 944 43.80 -47.60 -26.77
N GLY A 945 44.22 -48.16 -25.63
CA GLY A 945 45.43 -49.00 -25.54
C GLY A 945 46.73 -48.23 -25.78
N ASN A 946 46.75 -46.92 -25.51
CA ASN A 946 47.85 -45.99 -25.81
C ASN A 946 48.26 -45.96 -27.31
N LYS A 947 47.30 -46.20 -28.22
CA LYS A 947 47.50 -46.10 -29.67
C LYS A 947 46.46 -45.16 -30.30
N GLY A 948 46.72 -44.75 -31.55
CA GLY A 948 45.84 -43.83 -32.29
C GLY A 948 45.97 -42.35 -31.90
N PRO A 949 45.15 -41.47 -32.49
CA PRO A 949 45.40 -40.02 -32.47
C PRO A 949 45.32 -39.39 -31.07
N TYR A 950 44.53 -39.94 -30.14
CA TYR A 950 44.51 -39.44 -28.76
C TYR A 950 45.83 -39.65 -28.02
N ALA A 951 46.60 -40.71 -28.33
CA ALA A 951 47.91 -40.95 -27.76
C ALA A 951 48.98 -40.00 -28.35
N GLU A 952 48.94 -39.78 -29.67
CA GLU A 952 49.79 -38.76 -30.33
C GLU A 952 49.48 -37.33 -29.89
N LEU A 953 48.22 -37.04 -29.57
CA LEU A 953 47.83 -35.75 -29.02
C LEU A 953 48.34 -35.62 -27.57
N ALA A 954 48.20 -36.66 -26.75
CA ALA A 954 48.67 -36.67 -25.35
C ALA A 954 50.19 -36.41 -25.19
N THR A 955 51.03 -36.73 -26.19
CA THR A 955 52.47 -36.44 -26.16
C THR A 955 52.81 -35.02 -26.66
N LYS A 956 51.96 -34.42 -27.48
CA LYS A 956 52.13 -33.05 -28.03
C LYS A 956 51.52 -31.97 -27.15
N LEU A 957 50.48 -32.28 -26.37
CA LEU A 957 49.86 -31.38 -25.39
C LEU A 957 50.71 -31.28 -24.11
N GLN A 958 51.79 -30.52 -24.16
CA GLN A 958 52.62 -30.21 -22.99
C GLN A 958 52.08 -28.95 -22.28
N ILE A 959 51.96 -28.99 -20.95
CA ILE A 959 51.63 -27.83 -20.12
C ILE A 959 52.96 -27.13 -19.80
N PRO A 960 53.13 -25.83 -20.09
CA PRO A 960 54.31 -25.08 -19.63
C PRO A 960 54.40 -25.06 -18.11
N SER A 961 55.61 -25.04 -17.55
CA SER A 961 55.78 -24.76 -16.12
C SER A 961 55.13 -23.40 -15.79
N PRO A 962 54.46 -23.25 -14.64
CA PRO A 962 54.22 -21.91 -14.10
C PRO A 962 55.57 -21.20 -13.89
N VAL A 963 55.53 -19.88 -14.03
CA VAL A 963 56.61 -18.92 -13.77
C VAL A 963 56.06 -17.89 -12.79
#